data_AF-A0A346R3C2-F1
#
_entry.id   AF-A0A346R3C2-F1
#
_cell.length_a   1.000
_cell.length_b   1.000
_cell.length_c   1.000
_cell.angle_alpha   90.00
_cell.angle_beta   90.00
_cell.angle_gamma   90.00
#
_symmetry.space_group_name_H-M   'P 1'
#
loop_
_entity.id
_entity.type
_entity.pdbx_description
1 polymer ?
#
loop_
_entity_poly.entity_id
_entity_poly.type
_entity_poly.pdbx_seq_one_letter_code
_entity_poly.pdbx_strand_id
1 'polypeptide(L)'
;MAPLSESYGASTKDVYLHISKFVNEDYSDAFSRDLLKSCFRRAARRLGIPVSGNQPTELFFAPLGPVRSQHAELARAFVGAALYLGPPAIEDTPSARHWQRRAVAEHCPTFTRLRATINFDTSAYCARRFEAWRQGKSASGTSEKHLFDAFDAAARSFGRSRGELVGPPRLYWARDNLALEAEASRLPQRVHIGAFPILVSGGNHVHIPAPWPDDLTWSCGNIRQQIAFAPGPGNVLLFDADSGAFLTRLGRDDTLAEIAAERLVVLSRVSFSCASFGDAIPSRDLDIYVAWVEATETLVFDGRADITLQKPDEAALWLDAVTLGRDGPQPLYACDGALILRIDPEIGGAKRIVRARMAKDVRFLSIEVGADGFARLPFYRFGLGEAGDPRHVVFEVLAPGAAGDLNARAELSTSCWIWCGVPAPDGDLCDVDLPSNFDASRSAGLRCEGGKLSVDPRADAETPILSLYDDKIRREFHLAARGEKLWHCRISTDDRIFVPKGKVLVFGHDARHDTFRLRSSDRDADLLVLGREKRRPFLTRQSLEIGAEDLEATVEGDDRIALRRANGHIDILARLRRVADPAEISLTEDENCIDLSLLLQRRCDALHVKVESVDGSVLQGEFAFGRFPVSLSPLGGVDVTSELDSGRISVRLLRTILPAPARVRFWVRNEKDRTFAPLCDAAEAQIAIGLAGSINASDRRSASRLAGFLAEPEAEALGGQLSAALGPSYRQALGVAGTTHMIGAIRPVLNVHRADGQPPRNDLVGVAPWIFQAPLSAYSGLEEASGLSSLAHMASIGVPAAPPDPAGDTPLSDWLDRVSSDTELPQGLDATSLSHAFRALRFRLRETDLRCLAGNGHIGSAVAVICQPHIEGLEALRSFDSGGGGDLFPARLAAGIERFARACAGQRADAFIDNVEFRTGLPRQEIGQTLTMMLRAGIEFFVHFRALWSHAEQLRKVSA
;
A
#
# COMPACT_ATOMS: atom_id res chain seq x y z
N MET A 1 -9.15 -42.51 34.75
CA MET A 1 -8.28 -41.51 34.07
C MET A 1 -7.92 -40.33 34.96
N ALA A 2 -8.89 -39.65 35.61
CA ALA A 2 -8.60 -38.55 36.55
C ALA A 2 -7.50 -38.81 37.62
N PRO A 3 -7.40 -39.99 38.26
CA PRO A 3 -6.33 -40.27 39.24
C PRO A 3 -4.93 -40.30 38.63
N LEU A 4 -4.80 -40.76 37.39
CA LEU A 4 -3.53 -40.73 36.65
C LEU A 4 -3.13 -39.30 36.27
N SER A 5 -4.08 -38.39 36.10
CA SER A 5 -3.78 -36.98 35.80
C SER A 5 -3.31 -36.23 37.05
N GLU A 6 -3.87 -36.55 38.21
CA GLU A 6 -3.62 -35.83 39.46
C GLU A 6 -2.49 -36.43 40.32
N SER A 7 -2.40 -37.75 40.42
CA SER A 7 -1.52 -38.44 41.39
C SER A 7 -0.24 -39.02 40.79
N TYR A 8 -0.18 -39.15 39.45
CA TYR A 8 0.98 -39.71 38.77
C TYR A 8 2.19 -38.77 38.85
N GLY A 9 3.33 -39.28 39.32
CA GLY A 9 4.57 -38.52 39.49
C GLY A 9 4.60 -37.63 40.74
N ALA A 10 3.46 -37.41 41.41
CA ALA A 10 3.39 -36.74 42.71
C ALA A 10 3.69 -37.69 43.88
N SER A 11 3.17 -38.93 43.83
CA SER A 11 3.38 -39.94 44.89
C SER A 11 4.17 -41.17 44.42
N THR A 12 3.89 -41.68 43.22
CA THR A 12 4.64 -42.78 42.59
C THR A 12 4.50 -42.75 41.06
N LYS A 13 5.45 -43.39 40.38
CA LYS A 13 5.48 -43.60 38.93
C LYS A 13 4.85 -44.94 38.48
N ASP A 14 4.27 -45.71 39.40
CA ASP A 14 3.54 -46.94 39.07
C ASP A 14 2.12 -46.64 38.56
N VAL A 15 1.88 -46.95 37.30
CA VAL A 15 0.62 -46.67 36.60
C VAL A 15 -0.51 -47.56 37.12
N TYR A 16 -0.24 -48.84 37.33
CA TYR A 16 -1.29 -49.81 37.65
C TYR A 16 -1.75 -49.68 39.11
N LEU A 17 -0.87 -49.22 40.01
CA LEU A 17 -1.24 -48.90 41.38
C LEU A 17 -2.29 -47.78 41.45
N HIS A 18 -2.15 -46.73 40.62
CA HIS A 18 -3.11 -45.63 40.57
C HIS A 18 -4.46 -46.05 39.98
N ILE A 19 -4.45 -46.92 38.95
CA ILE A 19 -5.68 -47.44 38.35
C ILE A 19 -6.39 -48.37 39.35
N SER A 20 -5.64 -49.31 39.94
CA SER A 20 -6.14 -50.28 40.93
C SER A 20 -6.85 -49.60 42.10
N LYS A 21 -6.22 -48.58 42.69
CA LYS A 21 -6.81 -47.81 43.79
C LYS A 21 -8.12 -47.09 43.41
N PHE A 22 -8.27 -46.71 42.15
CA PHE A 22 -9.44 -45.96 41.70
C PHE A 22 -10.62 -46.84 41.34
N VAL A 23 -10.39 -47.93 40.60
CA VAL A 23 -11.45 -48.86 40.21
C VAL A 23 -11.72 -49.94 41.26
N ASN A 24 -10.90 -49.98 42.32
CA ASN A 24 -10.98 -50.94 43.41
C ASN A 24 -10.84 -52.41 42.93
N GLU A 25 -9.95 -52.64 41.97
CA GLU A 25 -9.60 -53.97 41.43
C GLU A 25 -8.08 -54.17 41.46
N ASP A 26 -7.61 -55.41 41.62
CA ASP A 26 -6.17 -55.73 41.60
C ASP A 26 -5.67 -55.93 40.16
N TYR A 27 -4.57 -55.25 39.84
CA TYR A 27 -3.85 -55.39 38.56
C TYR A 27 -2.37 -55.69 38.81
N SER A 28 -2.05 -56.43 39.87
CA SER A 28 -0.70 -56.87 40.19
C SER A 28 -0.16 -57.90 39.18
N ASP A 29 -1.02 -58.70 38.56
CA ASP A 29 -0.67 -59.76 37.60
C ASP A 29 -0.74 -59.32 36.12
N ALA A 30 -0.10 -60.09 35.24
CA ALA A 30 -0.02 -59.77 33.81
C ALA A 30 -1.36 -59.97 33.06
N PHE A 31 -2.14 -60.97 33.45
CA PHE A 31 -3.41 -61.31 32.80
C PHE A 31 -4.46 -60.20 33.00
N SER A 32 -4.65 -59.72 34.24
CA SER A 32 -5.63 -58.66 34.52
C SER A 32 -5.21 -57.33 33.89
N ARG A 33 -3.91 -57.05 33.79
CA ARG A 33 -3.39 -55.90 33.04
C ARG A 33 -3.75 -55.98 31.56
N ASP A 34 -3.53 -57.11 30.90
CA ASP A 34 -3.81 -57.23 29.47
C ASP A 34 -5.32 -57.22 29.16
N LEU A 35 -6.15 -57.77 30.06
CA LEU A 35 -7.60 -57.65 29.98
C LEU A 35 -8.04 -56.17 30.07
N LEU A 36 -7.55 -55.42 31.07
CA LEU A 36 -7.80 -53.98 31.21
C LEU A 36 -7.40 -53.21 29.94
N LYS A 37 -6.20 -53.46 29.41
CA LYS A 37 -5.72 -52.81 28.18
C LYS A 37 -6.63 -53.10 26.99
N SER A 38 -7.11 -54.34 26.85
CA SER A 38 -8.01 -54.73 25.76
C SER A 38 -9.38 -54.05 25.85
N CYS A 39 -9.96 -54.00 27.05
CA CYS A 39 -11.24 -53.33 27.33
C CYS A 39 -11.12 -51.82 27.09
N PHE A 40 -10.03 -51.21 27.57
CA PHE A 40 -9.76 -49.80 27.38
C PHE A 40 -9.64 -49.44 25.90
N ARG A 41 -8.88 -50.21 25.09
CA ARG A 41 -8.79 -49.97 23.64
C ARG A 41 -10.16 -50.04 22.95
N ARG A 42 -10.98 -51.03 23.31
CA ARG A 42 -12.31 -51.20 22.74
C ARG A 42 -13.24 -50.04 23.09
N ALA A 43 -13.19 -49.56 24.33
CA ALA A 43 -13.97 -48.41 24.79
C ALA A 43 -13.49 -47.11 24.13
N ALA A 44 -12.18 -46.87 24.11
CA ALA A 44 -11.56 -45.69 23.50
C ALA A 44 -11.87 -45.57 22.00
N ARG A 45 -11.76 -46.67 21.23
CA ARG A 45 -12.14 -46.67 19.80
C ARG A 45 -13.61 -46.34 19.58
N ARG A 46 -14.52 -46.85 20.42
CA ARG A 46 -15.95 -46.51 20.36
C ARG A 46 -16.24 -45.04 20.66
N LEU A 47 -15.41 -44.41 21.50
CA LEU A 47 -15.47 -42.99 21.83
C LEU A 47 -14.70 -42.10 20.83
N GLY A 48 -14.15 -42.67 19.75
CA GLY A 48 -13.39 -41.94 18.75
C GLY A 48 -11.99 -41.52 19.20
N ILE A 49 -11.44 -42.14 20.26
CA ILE A 49 -10.09 -41.87 20.77
C ILE A 49 -9.11 -42.87 20.14
N PRO A 50 -8.14 -42.43 19.31
CA PRO A 50 -7.28 -43.31 18.51
C PRO A 50 -6.13 -43.93 19.31
N VAL A 51 -6.45 -44.69 20.36
CA VAL A 51 -5.42 -45.32 21.19
C VAL A 51 -4.76 -46.49 20.46
N SER A 52 -3.44 -46.44 20.37
CA SER A 52 -2.58 -47.48 19.80
C SER A 52 -1.57 -47.96 20.85
N GLY A 53 -0.89 -49.08 20.55
CA GLY A 53 0.14 -49.63 21.43
C GLY A 53 -0.36 -50.47 22.61
N ASN A 54 0.59 -51.06 23.33
CA ASN A 54 0.34 -51.89 24.51
C ASN A 54 1.09 -51.39 25.76
N GLN A 55 1.89 -50.33 25.60
CA GLN A 55 2.64 -49.68 26.68
C GLN A 55 1.78 -48.62 27.37
N PRO A 56 1.93 -48.43 28.69
CA PRO A 56 1.11 -47.47 29.44
C PRO A 56 1.15 -46.04 28.89
N THR A 57 2.30 -45.60 28.36
CA THR A 57 2.48 -44.25 27.80
C THR A 57 1.54 -43.99 26.62
N GLU A 58 1.58 -44.86 25.60
CA GLU A 58 0.78 -44.75 24.38
C GLU A 58 -0.71 -45.02 24.68
N LEU A 59 -0.97 -45.98 25.58
CA LEU A 59 -2.31 -46.45 25.82
C LEU A 59 -3.11 -45.55 26.78
N PHE A 60 -2.51 -45.10 27.88
CA PHE A 60 -3.23 -44.37 28.93
C PHE A 60 -2.83 -42.88 29.02
N PHE A 61 -1.56 -42.52 28.87
CA PHE A 61 -1.12 -41.13 29.07
C PHE A 61 -1.30 -40.26 27.82
N ALA A 62 -1.05 -40.81 26.64
CA ALA A 62 -1.27 -40.10 25.39
C ALA A 62 -2.70 -39.54 25.25
N PRO A 63 -3.78 -40.33 25.46
CA PRO A 63 -5.16 -39.83 25.40
C PRO A 63 -5.61 -39.01 26.61
N LEU A 64 -4.87 -39.03 27.73
CA LEU A 64 -5.25 -38.32 28.96
C LEU A 64 -5.00 -36.82 28.90
N GLY A 65 -4.01 -36.39 28.09
CA GLY A 65 -3.45 -35.05 28.20
C GLY A 65 -2.31 -34.95 29.22
N PRO A 66 -1.61 -33.80 29.28
CA PRO A 66 -0.47 -33.62 30.18
C PRO A 66 -0.90 -33.79 31.63
N VAL A 67 -0.16 -34.59 32.41
CA VAL A 67 -0.45 -34.76 33.84
C VAL A 67 -0.03 -33.50 34.61
N ARG A 68 -0.66 -33.23 35.77
CA ARG A 68 -0.38 -32.00 36.54
C ARG A 68 1.10 -31.84 36.91
N SER A 69 1.80 -32.94 37.19
CA SER A 69 3.24 -32.96 37.49
C SER A 69 4.12 -32.52 36.31
N GLN A 70 3.58 -32.46 35.08
CA GLN A 70 4.28 -32.01 33.87
C GLN A 70 3.87 -30.60 33.41
N HIS A 71 2.88 -29.96 34.04
CA HIS A 71 2.42 -28.62 33.62
C HIS A 71 3.52 -27.57 33.68
N ALA A 72 4.42 -27.63 34.68
CA ALA A 72 5.53 -26.69 34.79
C ALA A 72 6.51 -26.81 33.61
N GLU A 73 6.81 -28.04 33.16
CA GLU A 73 7.70 -28.26 32.01
C GLU A 73 7.04 -27.84 30.70
N LEU A 74 5.77 -28.20 30.52
CA LEU A 74 4.99 -27.76 29.36
C LEU A 74 4.91 -26.23 29.30
N ALA A 75 4.67 -25.57 30.44
CA ALA A 75 4.62 -24.12 30.53
C ALA A 75 5.95 -23.45 30.16
N ARG A 76 7.08 -23.99 30.66
CA ARG A 76 8.41 -23.50 30.27
C ARG A 76 8.69 -23.70 28.78
N ALA A 77 8.34 -24.86 28.22
CA ALA A 77 8.50 -25.14 26.81
C ALA A 77 7.67 -24.18 25.93
N PHE A 78 6.41 -23.93 26.30
CA PHE A 78 5.52 -23.09 25.52
C PHE A 78 5.85 -21.60 25.63
N VAL A 79 6.21 -21.11 26.82
CA VAL A 79 6.67 -19.72 26.99
C VAL A 79 7.99 -19.51 26.26
N GLY A 80 8.93 -20.46 26.36
CA GLY A 80 10.20 -20.41 25.62
C GLY A 80 10.00 -20.41 24.11
N ALA A 81 9.16 -21.32 23.61
CA ALA A 81 8.80 -21.38 22.20
C ALA A 81 8.06 -20.11 21.75
N ALA A 82 7.17 -19.54 22.55
CA ALA A 82 6.47 -18.30 22.22
C ALA A 82 7.43 -17.11 22.07
N LEU A 83 8.50 -17.06 22.87
CA LEU A 83 9.53 -16.03 22.76
C LEU A 83 10.43 -16.21 21.53
N TYR A 84 10.69 -17.45 21.11
CA TYR A 84 11.67 -17.75 20.05
C TYR A 84 11.04 -18.00 18.67
N LEU A 85 9.90 -18.67 18.63
CA LEU A 85 9.13 -19.05 17.43
C LEU A 85 7.89 -18.16 17.21
N GLY A 86 7.50 -17.40 18.23
CA GLY A 86 6.20 -16.71 18.30
C GLY A 86 5.08 -17.61 18.82
N PRO A 87 3.89 -17.05 19.09
CA PRO A 87 2.75 -17.79 19.58
C PRO A 87 2.21 -18.75 18.51
N PRO A 88 1.46 -19.77 18.91
CA PRO A 88 0.81 -20.69 17.96
C PRO A 88 -0.20 -19.96 17.07
N ALA A 89 -0.21 -20.28 15.77
CA ALA A 89 -1.25 -19.83 14.84
C ALA A 89 -2.55 -20.64 15.09
N ILE A 90 -3.46 -20.13 15.92
CA ILE A 90 -4.68 -20.86 16.30
C ILE A 90 -5.80 -20.79 15.25
N GLU A 91 -5.63 -19.97 14.22
CA GLU A 91 -6.51 -19.86 13.06
C GLU A 91 -6.52 -21.16 12.25
N ASP A 92 -5.40 -21.89 12.28
CA ASP A 92 -5.17 -23.13 11.54
C ASP A 92 -4.71 -24.26 12.47
N THR A 93 -5.45 -25.37 12.49
CA THR A 93 -5.17 -26.48 13.43
C THR A 93 -3.86 -27.21 13.14
N PRO A 94 -3.54 -27.59 11.87
CA PRO A 94 -2.22 -28.11 11.49
C PRO A 94 -1.06 -27.24 11.97
N SER A 95 -1.11 -25.93 11.73
CA SER A 95 -0.06 -24.99 12.14
C SER A 95 0.13 -24.95 13.66
N ALA A 96 -0.97 -24.83 14.43
CA ALA A 96 -0.92 -24.89 15.90
C ALA A 96 -0.38 -26.24 16.42
N ARG A 97 -0.73 -27.35 15.75
CA ARG A 97 -0.28 -28.71 16.09
C ARG A 97 1.23 -28.85 15.87
N HIS A 98 1.72 -28.41 14.71
CA HIS A 98 3.15 -28.42 14.41
C HIS A 98 3.93 -27.58 15.43
N TRP A 99 3.43 -26.39 15.76
CA TRP A 99 4.03 -25.51 16.76
C TRP A 99 4.18 -26.18 18.14
N GLN A 100 3.12 -26.79 18.69
CA GLN A 100 3.22 -27.42 20.02
C GLN A 100 4.14 -28.63 20.04
N ARG A 101 4.14 -29.42 18.97
CA ARG A 101 5.04 -30.59 18.82
C ARG A 101 6.49 -30.13 18.81
N ARG A 102 6.79 -29.09 18.03
CA ARG A 102 8.11 -28.47 17.96
C ARG A 102 8.55 -27.90 19.31
N ALA A 103 7.68 -27.13 19.98
CA ALA A 103 7.94 -26.56 21.30
C ALA A 103 8.37 -27.63 22.32
N VAL A 104 7.65 -28.75 22.39
CA VAL A 104 7.99 -29.84 23.33
C VAL A 104 9.18 -30.67 22.87
N ALA A 105 9.34 -30.90 21.56
CA ALA A 105 10.48 -31.64 21.04
C ALA A 105 11.82 -30.92 21.31
N GLU A 106 11.85 -29.60 21.12
CA GLU A 106 13.05 -28.77 21.31
C GLU A 106 13.35 -28.51 22.79
N HIS A 107 12.33 -28.14 23.59
CA HIS A 107 12.54 -27.72 24.99
C HIS A 107 12.37 -28.84 26.02
N CYS A 108 11.77 -29.98 25.66
CA CYS A 108 11.53 -31.11 26.57
C CYS A 108 11.90 -32.48 25.95
N PRO A 109 13.10 -32.65 25.36
CA PRO A 109 13.44 -33.84 24.55
C PRO A 109 13.40 -35.15 25.33
N THR A 110 13.70 -35.12 26.64
CA THR A 110 13.76 -36.29 27.53
C THR A 110 12.41 -36.69 28.14
N PHE A 111 11.37 -35.86 28.01
CA PHE A 111 10.05 -36.12 28.58
C PHE A 111 9.17 -36.95 27.63
N THR A 112 9.50 -38.23 27.48
CA THR A 112 8.85 -39.15 26.53
C THR A 112 7.33 -39.21 26.65
N ARG A 113 6.77 -39.16 27.88
CA ARG A 113 5.32 -39.15 28.10
C ARG A 113 4.65 -37.85 27.67
N LEU A 114 5.27 -36.71 27.99
CA LEU A 114 4.76 -35.40 27.57
C LEU A 114 4.79 -35.30 26.03
N ARG A 115 5.88 -35.76 25.40
CA ARG A 115 6.00 -35.86 23.94
C ARG A 115 4.92 -36.76 23.33
N ALA A 116 4.68 -37.94 23.90
CA ALA A 116 3.64 -38.84 23.42
C ALA A 116 2.24 -38.20 23.51
N THR A 117 1.95 -37.49 24.59
CA THR A 117 0.69 -36.74 24.76
C THR A 117 0.54 -35.60 23.75
N ILE A 118 1.57 -34.79 23.54
CA ILE A 118 1.52 -33.68 22.59
C ILE A 118 1.45 -34.17 21.14
N ASN A 119 2.10 -35.29 20.84
CA ASN A 119 1.97 -35.96 19.54
C ASN A 119 0.56 -36.51 19.32
N PHE A 120 -0.08 -37.02 20.37
CA PHE A 120 -1.45 -37.55 20.32
C PHE A 120 -2.52 -36.45 20.17
N ASP A 121 -2.24 -35.24 20.65
CA ASP A 121 -3.18 -34.11 20.55
C ASP A 121 -3.24 -33.55 19.12
N THR A 122 -4.06 -34.20 18.29
CA THR A 122 -4.36 -33.76 16.92
C THR A 122 -5.19 -32.47 16.88
N SER A 123 -5.89 -32.11 17.96
CA SER A 123 -6.71 -30.90 18.01
C SER A 123 -5.95 -29.62 18.36
N ALA A 124 -4.63 -29.71 18.59
CA ALA A 124 -3.79 -28.63 19.10
C ALA A 124 -4.39 -27.96 20.36
N TYR A 125 -5.02 -28.77 21.22
CA TYR A 125 -5.70 -28.32 22.43
C TYR A 125 -4.77 -27.52 23.34
N CYS A 126 -3.56 -28.03 23.59
CA CYS A 126 -2.60 -27.37 24.47
C CYS A 126 -2.20 -25.98 23.92
N ALA A 127 -1.88 -25.88 22.62
CA ALA A 127 -1.58 -24.61 21.97
C ALA A 127 -2.74 -23.61 22.06
N ARG A 128 -3.97 -24.05 21.79
CA ARG A 128 -5.18 -23.21 21.89
C ARG A 128 -5.41 -22.70 23.32
N ARG A 129 -5.15 -23.54 24.34
CA ARG A 129 -5.29 -23.13 25.75
C ARG A 129 -4.19 -22.15 26.18
N PHE A 130 -2.98 -22.30 25.67
CA PHE A 130 -1.92 -21.32 25.88
C PHE A 130 -2.29 -19.96 25.29
N GLU A 131 -2.80 -19.94 24.06
CA GLU A 131 -3.25 -18.69 23.43
C GLU A 131 -4.45 -18.07 24.16
N ALA A 132 -5.38 -18.89 24.66
CA ALA A 132 -6.47 -18.40 25.51
C ALA A 132 -5.96 -17.74 26.80
N TRP A 133 -4.95 -18.31 27.46
CA TRP A 133 -4.30 -17.69 28.63
C TRP A 133 -3.60 -16.38 28.25
N ARG A 134 -2.86 -16.36 27.13
CA ARG A 134 -2.15 -15.17 26.62
C ARG A 134 -3.11 -14.01 26.35
N GLN A 135 -4.27 -14.31 25.76
CA GLN A 135 -5.38 -13.38 25.52
C GLN A 135 -6.16 -12.99 26.79
N GLY A 136 -5.84 -13.56 27.95
CA GLY A 136 -6.47 -13.25 29.22
C GLY A 136 -7.85 -13.87 29.45
N LYS A 137 -8.20 -14.94 28.71
CA LYS A 137 -9.43 -15.70 28.95
C LYS A 137 -9.34 -16.45 30.28
N SER A 138 -10.48 -16.64 30.94
CA SER A 138 -10.56 -17.37 32.22
C SER A 138 -10.43 -18.89 32.02
N ALA A 139 -9.84 -19.57 33.01
CA ALA A 139 -9.82 -21.02 33.06
C ALA A 139 -11.24 -21.59 33.29
N SER A 140 -11.56 -22.66 32.57
CA SER A 140 -12.84 -23.38 32.57
C SER A 140 -12.92 -24.51 33.60
N GLY A 141 -11.80 -24.85 34.27
CA GLY A 141 -11.75 -25.90 35.29
C GLY A 141 -10.47 -25.90 36.13
N THR A 142 -10.40 -26.81 37.13
CA THR A 142 -9.30 -26.87 38.11
C THR A 142 -7.95 -27.25 37.51
N SER A 143 -7.93 -28.23 36.59
CA SER A 143 -6.70 -28.63 35.91
C SER A 143 -6.14 -27.52 35.02
N GLU A 144 -7.04 -26.81 34.34
CA GLU A 144 -6.67 -25.68 33.48
C GLU A 144 -6.20 -24.47 34.28
N LYS A 145 -6.83 -24.20 35.43
CA LYS A 145 -6.33 -23.19 36.37
C LYS A 145 -4.90 -23.50 36.79
N HIS A 146 -4.60 -24.75 37.14
CA HIS A 146 -3.23 -25.17 37.46
C HIS A 146 -2.25 -25.01 36.28
N LEU A 147 -2.70 -25.24 35.05
CA LEU A 147 -1.91 -24.98 33.85
C LEU A 147 -1.66 -23.49 33.63
N PHE A 148 -2.67 -22.63 33.83
CA PHE A 148 -2.56 -21.18 33.69
C PHE A 148 -1.65 -20.58 34.77
N ASP A 149 -1.76 -21.04 36.01
CA ASP A 149 -0.84 -20.67 37.10
C ASP A 149 0.61 -21.07 36.77
N ALA A 150 0.80 -22.22 36.11
CA ALA A 150 2.11 -22.66 35.63
C ALA A 150 2.65 -21.77 34.50
N PHE A 151 1.80 -21.30 33.57
CA PHE A 151 2.20 -20.32 32.55
C PHE A 151 2.58 -18.97 33.18
N ASP A 152 1.82 -18.48 34.17
CA ASP A 152 2.15 -17.25 34.89
C ASP A 152 3.50 -17.37 35.62
N ALA A 153 3.78 -18.54 36.22
CA ALA A 153 5.07 -18.80 36.86
C ALA A 153 6.22 -18.89 35.83
N ALA A 154 5.99 -19.55 34.70
CA ALA A 154 6.97 -19.66 33.62
C ALA A 154 7.29 -18.29 33.01
N ALA A 155 6.29 -17.49 32.65
CA ALA A 155 6.48 -16.13 32.12
C ALA A 155 7.27 -15.25 33.08
N ARG A 156 6.94 -15.29 34.39
CA ARG A 156 7.70 -14.58 35.43
C ARG A 156 9.16 -15.04 35.50
N SER A 157 9.44 -16.34 35.34
CA SER A 157 10.82 -16.86 35.33
C SER A 157 11.65 -16.36 34.14
N PHE A 158 11.00 -16.00 33.02
CA PHE A 158 11.63 -15.33 31.88
C PHE A 158 11.64 -13.79 32.01
N GLY A 159 11.18 -13.23 33.15
CA GLY A 159 11.10 -11.79 33.37
C GLY A 159 10.09 -11.11 32.45
N ARG A 160 8.95 -11.78 32.19
CA ARG A 160 7.90 -11.33 31.27
C ARG A 160 6.52 -11.47 31.90
N SER A 161 5.59 -10.68 31.36
CA SER A 161 4.15 -10.83 31.55
C SER A 161 3.50 -11.43 30.30
N ARG A 162 2.26 -11.95 30.44
CA ARG A 162 1.51 -12.57 29.33
C ARG A 162 1.37 -11.67 28.08
N GLY A 163 1.27 -10.36 28.26
CA GLY A 163 1.13 -9.39 27.15
C GLY A 163 2.45 -8.98 26.48
N GLU A 164 3.58 -9.42 27.03
CA GLU A 164 4.93 -9.17 26.49
C GLU A 164 5.50 -10.38 25.76
N LEU A 165 4.72 -11.46 25.66
CA LEU A 165 5.05 -12.64 24.85
C LEU A 165 4.71 -12.34 23.39
N VAL A 166 5.60 -11.59 22.76
CA VAL A 166 5.59 -11.21 21.34
C VAL A 166 6.72 -11.95 20.66
N GLY A 167 6.39 -12.68 19.61
CA GLY A 167 7.31 -13.43 18.77
C GLY A 167 7.91 -12.63 17.62
N PRO A 168 8.92 -13.21 16.95
CA PRO A 168 9.43 -12.67 15.71
C PRO A 168 8.34 -12.62 14.62
N PRO A 169 8.45 -11.69 13.66
CA PRO A 169 7.54 -11.63 12.52
C PRO A 169 7.65 -12.91 11.68
N ARG A 170 6.53 -13.31 11.09
CA ARG A 170 6.44 -14.51 10.24
C ARG A 170 6.81 -14.17 8.80
N LEU A 171 7.33 -15.14 8.08
CA LEU A 171 7.53 -15.02 6.64
C LEU A 171 6.17 -14.96 5.93
N TYR A 172 6.11 -14.16 4.88
CA TYR A 172 4.91 -13.99 4.07
C TYR A 172 5.29 -13.80 2.60
N TRP A 173 4.54 -14.45 1.69
CA TRP A 173 4.69 -14.24 0.26
C TRP A 173 3.59 -13.34 -0.28
N ALA A 174 3.98 -12.16 -0.80
CA ALA A 174 3.06 -11.15 -1.30
C ALA A 174 3.41 -10.76 -2.74
N ARG A 175 2.49 -11.07 -3.68
CA ARG A 175 2.63 -10.79 -5.12
C ARG A 175 3.86 -11.49 -5.72
N ASP A 176 4.99 -10.81 -5.69
CA ASP A 176 6.31 -11.21 -6.21
C ASP A 176 7.45 -10.93 -5.20
N ASN A 177 7.12 -10.66 -3.92
CA ASN A 177 8.11 -10.33 -2.89
C ASN A 177 7.98 -11.21 -1.65
N LEU A 178 9.14 -11.47 -1.04
CA LEU A 178 9.24 -11.96 0.32
C LEU A 178 9.02 -10.81 1.31
N ALA A 179 8.17 -11.02 2.30
CA ALA A 179 7.79 -10.02 3.29
C ALA A 179 7.77 -10.61 4.71
N LEU A 180 7.62 -9.74 5.70
CA LEU A 180 7.47 -10.07 7.11
C LEU A 180 6.10 -9.63 7.62
N GLU A 181 5.39 -10.51 8.30
CA GLU A 181 4.15 -10.20 9.02
C GLU A 181 4.47 -10.05 10.51
N ALA A 182 4.35 -8.84 11.07
CA ALA A 182 4.60 -8.60 12.48
C ALA A 182 3.43 -9.08 13.35
N GLU A 183 3.75 -9.71 14.48
CA GLU A 183 2.74 -10.16 15.41
C GLU A 183 1.94 -8.98 15.99
N ALA A 184 0.63 -9.15 16.19
CA ALA A 184 -0.17 -8.15 16.88
C ALA A 184 0.35 -7.90 18.31
N SER A 185 0.80 -6.67 18.57
CA SER A 185 1.42 -6.29 19.84
C SER A 185 1.20 -4.82 20.15
N ARG A 186 1.12 -4.48 21.44
CA ARG A 186 1.14 -3.10 21.94
C ARG A 186 2.56 -2.53 22.03
N LEU A 187 3.57 -3.39 21.99
CA LEU A 187 4.97 -2.99 22.02
C LEU A 187 5.47 -2.66 20.60
N PRO A 188 6.29 -1.61 20.44
CA PRO A 188 6.88 -1.29 19.15
C PRO A 188 7.85 -2.39 18.72
N GLN A 189 7.64 -2.91 17.50
CA GLN A 189 8.54 -3.87 16.87
C GLN A 189 9.45 -3.17 15.87
N ARG A 190 10.67 -3.67 15.71
CA ARG A 190 11.65 -3.10 14.78
C ARG A 190 12.35 -4.20 13.99
N VAL A 191 12.46 -4.01 12.69
CA VAL A 191 13.28 -4.84 11.79
C VAL A 191 14.47 -4.01 11.35
N HIS A 192 15.68 -4.53 11.54
CA HIS A 192 16.91 -3.80 11.20
C HIS A 192 17.32 -4.17 9.78
N ILE A 193 17.21 -3.19 8.89
CA ILE A 193 17.62 -3.28 7.49
C ILE A 193 18.56 -2.11 7.22
N GLY A 194 19.84 -2.38 6.98
CA GLY A 194 20.85 -1.33 6.84
C GLY A 194 21.05 -0.51 8.12
N ALA A 195 21.29 0.80 7.98
CA ALA A 195 21.70 1.67 9.08
C ALA A 195 20.58 2.09 10.04
N PHE A 196 19.31 2.04 9.59
CA PHE A 196 18.16 2.52 10.37
C PHE A 196 17.11 1.42 10.53
N PRO A 197 16.64 1.14 11.77
CA PRO A 197 15.59 0.16 11.99
C PRO A 197 14.23 0.68 11.49
N ILE A 198 13.48 -0.19 10.81
CA ILE A 198 12.10 0.06 10.39
C ILE A 198 11.18 -0.26 11.56
N LEU A 199 10.38 0.71 12.00
CA LEU A 199 9.33 0.50 13.00
C LEU A 199 8.14 -0.23 12.35
N VAL A 200 7.65 -1.26 13.02
CA VAL A 200 6.54 -2.09 12.56
C VAL A 200 5.43 -2.06 13.58
N SER A 201 4.24 -1.65 13.14
CA SER A 201 3.02 -1.79 13.94
C SER A 201 2.57 -3.25 13.93
N GLY A 202 2.12 -3.77 15.07
CA GLY A 202 1.68 -5.16 15.14
C GLY A 202 0.52 -5.46 14.20
N GLY A 203 0.56 -6.60 13.52
CA GLY A 203 -0.39 -7.02 12.48
C GLY A 203 -0.11 -6.46 11.08
N ASN A 204 0.90 -5.58 10.92
CA ASN A 204 1.25 -5.03 9.61
C ASN A 204 2.36 -5.83 8.92
N HIS A 205 2.39 -5.70 7.60
CA HIS A 205 3.41 -6.28 6.75
C HIS A 205 4.56 -5.30 6.53
N VAL A 206 5.78 -5.82 6.52
CA VAL A 206 6.98 -5.11 6.10
C VAL A 206 7.50 -5.76 4.85
N HIS A 207 7.46 -5.01 3.76
CA HIS A 207 8.14 -5.41 2.53
C HIS A 207 9.64 -5.21 2.69
N ILE A 208 10.41 -6.23 2.35
CA ILE A 208 11.87 -6.19 2.34
C ILE A 208 12.29 -6.08 0.86
N PRO A 209 12.94 -4.98 0.44
CA PRO A 209 13.39 -4.85 -0.94
C PRO A 209 14.47 -5.90 -1.26
N ALA A 210 14.50 -6.37 -2.51
CA ALA A 210 15.58 -7.21 -2.99
C ALA A 210 16.89 -6.39 -3.14
N PRO A 211 18.09 -7.01 -3.01
CA PRO A 211 18.33 -8.42 -2.74
C PRO A 211 18.00 -8.81 -1.29
N TRP A 212 17.46 -10.03 -1.09
CA TRP A 212 16.98 -10.50 0.20
C TRP A 212 18.11 -11.14 1.02
N PRO A 213 18.32 -10.69 2.27
CA PRO A 213 19.32 -11.31 3.12
C PRO A 213 18.85 -12.69 3.62
N ASP A 214 19.80 -13.58 3.91
CA ASP A 214 19.51 -14.89 4.49
C ASP A 214 18.86 -14.77 5.88
N ASP A 215 19.32 -13.80 6.67
CA ASP A 215 18.83 -13.51 8.01
C ASP A 215 18.54 -12.02 8.21
N LEU A 216 17.54 -11.70 9.04
CA LEU A 216 17.22 -10.34 9.48
C LEU A 216 17.29 -10.23 11.00
N THR A 217 17.65 -9.04 11.51
CA THR A 217 17.60 -8.78 12.95
C THR A 217 16.29 -8.11 13.34
N TRP A 218 15.47 -8.81 14.12
CA TRP A 218 14.25 -8.27 14.71
C TRP A 218 14.45 -7.91 16.18
N SER A 219 13.74 -6.89 16.65
CA SER A 219 13.67 -6.55 18.08
C SER A 219 12.29 -6.06 18.49
N CYS A 220 11.90 -6.36 19.73
CA CYS A 220 10.68 -5.86 20.38
C CYS A 220 10.95 -5.61 21.85
N GLY A 221 10.87 -4.34 22.28
CA GLY A 221 11.32 -3.93 23.62
C GLY A 221 12.78 -4.35 23.88
N ASN A 222 12.98 -5.26 24.84
CA ASN A 222 14.31 -5.76 25.22
C ASN A 222 14.72 -7.05 24.47
N ILE A 223 13.89 -7.57 23.57
CA ILE A 223 14.18 -8.77 22.78
C ILE A 223 14.91 -8.35 21.52
N ARG A 224 16.01 -9.04 21.17
CA ARG A 224 16.73 -8.90 19.91
C ARG A 224 17.12 -10.29 19.40
N GLN A 225 16.73 -10.64 18.18
CA GLN A 225 16.89 -11.98 17.63
C GLN A 225 17.17 -11.93 16.12
N GLN A 226 17.97 -12.89 15.63
CA GLN A 226 18.10 -13.16 14.20
C GLN A 226 16.98 -14.09 13.72
N ILE A 227 16.36 -13.75 12.60
CA ILE A 227 15.27 -14.50 11.99
C ILE A 227 15.69 -14.92 10.58
N ALA A 228 15.52 -16.21 10.27
CA ALA A 228 15.81 -16.72 8.93
C ALA A 228 14.79 -16.17 7.93
N PHE A 229 15.28 -15.43 6.93
CA PHE A 229 14.46 -14.72 5.96
C PHE A 229 14.44 -15.44 4.60
N ALA A 230 15.45 -15.23 3.75
CA ALA A 230 15.55 -15.89 2.44
C ALA A 230 15.87 -17.40 2.55
N PRO A 231 15.66 -18.19 1.48
CA PRO A 231 16.19 -19.56 1.41
C PRO A 231 17.73 -19.52 1.42
N GLY A 232 18.34 -20.12 2.45
CA GLY A 232 19.77 -20.39 2.44
C GLY A 232 20.15 -21.49 1.41
N PRO A 233 21.45 -21.77 1.21
CA PRO A 233 21.91 -22.80 0.27
C PRO A 233 21.29 -24.17 0.56
N GLY A 234 20.61 -24.74 -0.44
CA GLY A 234 19.95 -26.05 -0.33
C GLY A 234 18.64 -26.04 0.47
N ASN A 235 18.16 -24.90 0.97
CA ASN A 235 16.86 -24.79 1.62
C ASN A 235 15.76 -24.49 0.58
N VAL A 236 14.54 -24.93 0.89
CA VAL A 236 13.34 -24.64 0.10
C VAL A 236 12.28 -24.05 1.04
N LEU A 237 11.67 -22.95 0.63
CA LEU A 237 10.55 -22.36 1.35
C LEU A 237 9.26 -22.66 0.61
N LEU A 238 8.25 -23.12 1.34
CA LEU A 238 6.92 -23.39 0.82
C LEU A 238 5.93 -22.40 1.43
N PHE A 239 5.16 -21.75 0.57
CA PHE A 239 4.08 -20.85 0.94
C PHE A 239 2.78 -21.35 0.33
N ASP A 240 1.67 -21.10 1.00
CA ASP A 240 0.35 -21.23 0.41
C ASP A 240 0.20 -20.13 -0.66
N ALA A 241 -0.07 -20.53 -1.91
CA ALA A 241 -0.20 -19.58 -3.01
C ALA A 241 -1.42 -18.67 -2.84
N ASP A 242 -2.45 -19.10 -2.10
CA ASP A 242 -3.75 -18.45 -1.99
C ASP A 242 -3.87 -17.49 -0.81
N SER A 243 -3.23 -17.82 0.31
CA SER A 243 -3.12 -16.93 1.48
C SER A 243 -1.78 -16.18 1.56
N GLY A 244 -0.72 -16.69 0.94
CA GLY A 244 0.66 -16.20 1.09
C GLY A 244 1.33 -16.64 2.39
N ALA A 245 0.62 -17.40 3.22
CA ALA A 245 1.12 -17.86 4.51
C ALA A 245 2.33 -18.78 4.31
N PHE A 246 3.36 -18.57 5.12
CA PHE A 246 4.50 -19.46 5.16
C PHE A 246 4.09 -20.79 5.80
N LEU A 247 4.29 -21.88 5.07
CA LEU A 247 3.89 -23.22 5.49
C LEU A 247 5.05 -23.96 6.15
N THR A 248 6.19 -24.03 5.47
CA THR A 248 7.37 -24.72 6.01
C THR A 248 8.67 -24.32 5.30
N ARG A 249 9.79 -24.57 5.98
CA ARG A 249 11.16 -24.50 5.43
C ARG A 249 11.73 -25.92 5.45
N LEU A 250 12.06 -26.42 4.28
CA LEU A 250 12.68 -27.72 4.09
C LEU A 250 14.20 -27.55 4.01
N GLY A 251 14.91 -28.35 4.80
CA GLY A 251 16.35 -28.47 4.75
C GLY A 251 16.81 -29.24 3.51
N ARG A 252 18.13 -29.41 3.41
CA ARG A 252 18.76 -30.12 2.27
C ARG A 252 18.41 -31.61 2.19
N ASP A 253 18.21 -32.24 3.34
CA ASP A 253 18.02 -33.70 3.45
C ASP A 253 16.53 -34.11 3.39
N ASP A 254 15.61 -33.13 3.39
CA ASP A 254 14.19 -33.39 3.30
C ASP A 254 13.81 -33.81 1.86
N THR A 255 13.07 -34.91 1.74
CA THR A 255 12.61 -35.48 0.44
C THR A 255 11.09 -35.55 0.33
N LEU A 256 10.38 -35.22 1.41
CA LEU A 256 8.93 -35.31 1.51
C LEU A 256 8.39 -34.12 2.30
N ALA A 257 7.31 -33.53 1.82
CA ALA A 257 6.59 -32.48 2.54
C ALA A 257 5.08 -32.74 2.51
N GLU A 258 4.49 -32.92 3.69
CA GLU A 258 3.04 -33.00 3.88
C GLU A 258 2.45 -31.60 4.04
N ILE A 259 1.57 -31.20 3.13
CA ILE A 259 1.07 -29.83 3.06
C ILE A 259 -0.45 -29.79 2.95
N ALA A 260 -1.09 -29.01 3.84
CA ALA A 260 -2.54 -28.77 3.86
C ALA A 260 -2.92 -27.55 3.01
N ALA A 261 -2.60 -27.58 1.71
CA ALA A 261 -2.98 -26.56 0.73
C ALA A 261 -3.02 -27.19 -0.66
N GLU A 262 -3.79 -26.62 -1.61
CA GLU A 262 -3.87 -27.14 -2.98
C GLU A 262 -2.87 -26.47 -3.94
N ARG A 263 -2.51 -25.21 -3.69
CA ARG A 263 -1.60 -24.43 -4.55
C ARG A 263 -0.48 -23.82 -3.71
N LEU A 264 0.74 -23.90 -4.20
CA LEU A 264 1.95 -23.56 -3.46
C LEU A 264 2.82 -22.60 -4.24
N VAL A 265 3.54 -21.75 -3.50
CA VAL A 265 4.68 -21.00 -4.04
C VAL A 265 5.95 -21.57 -3.40
N VAL A 266 6.90 -21.93 -4.25
CA VAL A 266 8.16 -22.55 -3.85
C VAL A 266 9.30 -21.58 -4.14
N LEU A 267 10.15 -21.31 -3.15
CA LEU A 267 11.37 -20.52 -3.31
C LEU A 267 12.61 -21.37 -3.01
N SER A 268 13.61 -21.30 -3.88
CA SER A 268 14.92 -21.91 -3.65
C SER A 268 16.06 -21.14 -4.34
N ARG A 269 17.27 -21.21 -3.80
CA ARG A 269 18.49 -20.74 -4.50
C ARG A 269 18.99 -21.71 -5.57
N VAL A 270 18.47 -22.94 -5.59
CA VAL A 270 18.82 -23.96 -6.58
C VAL A 270 17.69 -24.01 -7.60
N SER A 271 18.03 -24.06 -8.89
CA SER A 271 17.03 -24.23 -9.95
C SER A 271 16.30 -25.56 -9.80
N PHE A 272 15.02 -25.56 -10.16
CA PHE A 272 14.16 -26.73 -10.07
C PHE A 272 13.05 -26.68 -11.11
N SER A 273 12.41 -27.81 -11.36
CA SER A 273 11.25 -27.92 -12.24
C SER A 273 10.11 -28.71 -11.58
N CYS A 274 8.89 -28.46 -12.03
CA CYS A 274 7.70 -29.21 -11.62
C CYS A 274 6.74 -29.40 -12.81
N ALA A 275 5.73 -30.25 -12.63
CA ALA A 275 4.82 -30.62 -13.72
C ALA A 275 3.85 -29.49 -14.07
N SER A 276 3.31 -28.77 -13.08
CA SER A 276 2.33 -27.70 -13.29
C SER A 276 2.93 -26.44 -13.95
N PHE A 277 4.17 -26.10 -13.63
CA PHE A 277 4.80 -24.83 -14.01
C PHE A 277 5.90 -24.98 -15.05
N GLY A 278 6.55 -26.15 -15.11
CA GLY A 278 7.81 -26.33 -15.84
C GLY A 278 9.00 -25.85 -15.00
N ASP A 279 9.96 -25.20 -15.66
CA ASP A 279 11.18 -24.70 -15.01
C ASP A 279 10.88 -23.48 -14.12
N ALA A 280 11.47 -23.46 -12.93
CA ALA A 280 11.37 -22.32 -12.02
C ALA A 280 12.07 -21.09 -12.62
N ILE A 281 11.47 -19.91 -12.44
CA ILE A 281 11.98 -18.65 -12.98
C ILE A 281 12.68 -17.84 -11.88
N PRO A 282 13.63 -16.94 -12.22
CA PRO A 282 14.19 -16.01 -11.25
C PRO A 282 13.10 -15.12 -10.63
N SER A 283 13.20 -14.90 -9.32
CA SER A 283 12.35 -13.97 -8.58
C SER A 283 12.84 -12.52 -8.75
N ARG A 284 12.29 -11.58 -7.96
CA ARG A 284 12.85 -10.21 -7.88
C ARG A 284 14.29 -10.18 -7.38
N ASP A 285 14.65 -11.12 -6.52
CA ASP A 285 16.04 -11.44 -6.26
C ASP A 285 16.48 -12.49 -7.29
N LEU A 286 17.42 -12.11 -8.15
CA LEU A 286 17.85 -12.93 -9.29
C LEU A 286 18.58 -14.22 -8.84
N ASP A 287 19.05 -14.28 -7.59
CA ASP A 287 19.69 -15.47 -7.01
C ASP A 287 18.69 -16.50 -6.48
N ILE A 288 17.39 -16.20 -6.52
CA ILE A 288 16.33 -17.05 -5.98
C ILE A 288 15.34 -17.39 -7.09
N TYR A 289 15.11 -18.68 -7.28
CA TYR A 289 14.13 -19.24 -8.20
C TYR A 289 12.78 -19.43 -7.51
N VAL A 290 11.71 -19.17 -8.26
CA VAL A 290 10.32 -19.29 -7.82
C VAL A 290 9.47 -20.04 -8.84
N ALA A 291 8.55 -20.88 -8.34
CA ALA A 291 7.53 -21.56 -9.14
C ALA A 291 6.20 -21.68 -8.38
N TRP A 292 5.10 -21.78 -9.12
CA TRP A 292 3.75 -22.04 -8.60
C TRP A 292 3.36 -23.49 -8.85
N VAL A 293 3.17 -24.25 -7.79
CA VAL A 293 3.11 -25.72 -7.82
C VAL A 293 1.77 -26.21 -7.30
N GLU A 294 1.21 -27.23 -7.92
CA GLU A 294 0.04 -27.92 -7.39
C GLU A 294 0.43 -28.90 -6.27
N ALA A 295 -0.48 -29.11 -5.32
CA ALA A 295 -0.30 -30.13 -4.31
C ALA A 295 -0.16 -31.52 -4.97
N THR A 296 0.60 -32.41 -4.34
CA THR A 296 0.89 -33.79 -4.82
C THR A 296 1.95 -33.94 -5.93
N GLU A 297 2.57 -32.84 -6.38
CA GLU A 297 3.66 -32.90 -7.34
C GLU A 297 5.04 -33.19 -6.71
N THR A 298 5.99 -33.61 -7.55
CA THR A 298 7.40 -33.73 -7.14
C THR A 298 8.21 -32.60 -7.75
N LEU A 299 8.99 -31.92 -6.92
CA LEU A 299 9.94 -30.88 -7.30
C LEU A 299 11.28 -31.53 -7.64
N VAL A 300 11.74 -31.35 -8.87
CA VAL A 300 12.99 -31.94 -9.37
C VAL A 300 14.09 -30.87 -9.34
N PHE A 301 15.20 -31.12 -8.64
CA PHE A 301 16.24 -30.11 -8.40
C PHE A 301 17.59 -30.42 -9.06
N ASP A 302 18.25 -29.37 -9.55
CA ASP A 302 19.62 -29.45 -10.05
C ASP A 302 20.63 -29.25 -8.90
N GLY A 303 20.81 -30.27 -8.04
CA GLY A 303 21.87 -30.27 -7.02
C GLY A 303 21.44 -30.57 -5.57
N ARG A 304 20.18 -30.98 -5.37
CA ARG A 304 19.69 -31.63 -4.14
C ARG A 304 18.79 -32.81 -4.49
N ALA A 305 18.38 -33.58 -3.49
CA ALA A 305 17.37 -34.60 -3.68
C ALA A 305 16.01 -33.96 -3.99
N ASP A 306 15.24 -34.63 -4.83
CA ASP A 306 13.88 -34.26 -5.19
C ASP A 306 12.97 -34.24 -3.96
N ILE A 307 11.96 -33.38 -4.00
CA ILE A 307 11.00 -33.23 -2.91
C ILE A 307 9.62 -33.61 -3.43
N THR A 308 9.04 -34.68 -2.89
CA THR A 308 7.65 -35.03 -3.14
C THR A 308 6.75 -34.24 -2.20
N LEU A 309 5.82 -33.49 -2.77
CA LEU A 309 4.74 -32.82 -2.04
C LEU A 309 3.60 -33.82 -1.93
N GLN A 310 2.95 -33.93 -0.77
CA GLN A 310 1.78 -34.80 -0.62
C GLN A 310 0.75 -34.18 0.33
N LYS A 311 -0.49 -34.66 0.24
CA LYS A 311 -1.55 -34.27 1.18
C LYS A 311 -1.25 -34.85 2.57
N PRO A 312 -1.73 -34.21 3.65
CA PRO A 312 -1.43 -34.69 5.00
C PRO A 312 -2.04 -36.06 5.26
N ASP A 313 -1.30 -36.92 5.96
CA ASP A 313 -1.80 -38.23 6.38
C ASP A 313 -2.70 -38.12 7.62
N GLU A 314 -2.42 -37.14 8.49
CA GLU A 314 -3.22 -36.82 9.67
C GLU A 314 -4.48 -36.01 9.33
N ALA A 315 -5.42 -35.97 10.29
CA ALA A 315 -6.63 -35.17 10.15
C ALA A 315 -6.30 -33.68 9.94
N ALA A 316 -6.82 -33.10 8.86
CA ALA A 316 -6.53 -31.73 8.42
C ALA A 316 -7.73 -31.11 7.70
N LEU A 317 -7.78 -29.78 7.72
CA LEU A 317 -8.85 -28.98 7.13
C LEU A 317 -8.25 -27.76 6.44
N TRP A 318 -8.49 -27.58 5.14
CA TRP A 318 -7.97 -26.45 4.36
C TRP A 318 -8.97 -26.02 3.29
N LEU A 319 -8.65 -24.94 2.58
CA LEU A 319 -9.53 -24.27 1.62
C LEU A 319 -9.01 -24.44 0.20
N ASP A 320 -9.93 -24.56 -0.74
CA ASP A 320 -9.66 -24.54 -2.18
C ASP A 320 -10.65 -23.59 -2.86
N ALA A 321 -10.23 -22.36 -3.10
CA ALA A 321 -11.07 -21.32 -3.65
C ALA A 321 -10.24 -20.23 -4.34
N VAL A 322 -10.80 -19.54 -5.33
CA VAL A 322 -10.10 -18.43 -5.99
C VAL A 322 -10.09 -17.19 -5.09
N THR A 323 -8.91 -16.64 -4.83
CA THR A 323 -8.74 -15.43 -4.00
C THR A 323 -9.13 -14.18 -4.80
N LEU A 324 -10.25 -13.54 -4.45
CA LEU A 324 -10.71 -12.27 -5.03
C LEU A 324 -9.81 -11.10 -4.64
N GLY A 325 -9.30 -11.10 -3.42
CA GLY A 325 -8.39 -10.07 -2.89
C GLY A 325 -7.80 -10.45 -1.54
N ARG A 326 -6.96 -9.59 -0.96
CA ARG A 326 -6.29 -9.87 0.34
C ARG A 326 -6.17 -8.64 1.23
N ASP A 327 -6.50 -8.80 2.50
CA ASP A 327 -6.13 -7.88 3.58
C ASP A 327 -5.02 -8.54 4.39
N GLY A 328 -3.76 -8.24 4.06
CA GLY A 328 -2.63 -8.96 4.64
C GLY A 328 -2.66 -10.47 4.34
N PRO A 329 -2.52 -11.37 5.34
CA PRO A 329 -2.60 -12.81 5.13
C PRO A 329 -4.03 -13.31 4.97
N GLN A 330 -5.05 -12.45 5.09
CA GLN A 330 -6.45 -12.85 5.06
C GLN A 330 -6.97 -12.79 3.60
N PRO A 331 -7.09 -13.94 2.91
CA PRO A 331 -7.71 -13.98 1.60
C PRO A 331 -9.22 -13.76 1.71
N LEU A 332 -9.73 -12.94 0.79
CA LEU A 332 -11.13 -12.88 0.43
C LEU A 332 -11.37 -13.85 -0.73
N TYR A 333 -12.09 -14.93 -0.48
CA TYR A 333 -12.37 -15.97 -1.46
C TYR A 333 -13.70 -15.77 -2.20
N ALA A 334 -13.75 -16.30 -3.42
CA ALA A 334 -14.97 -16.49 -4.19
C ALA A 334 -15.86 -17.59 -3.59
N CYS A 335 -17.16 -17.54 -3.86
CA CYS A 335 -18.17 -18.42 -3.28
C CYS A 335 -18.27 -19.82 -3.93
N ASP A 336 -17.63 -20.03 -5.09
CA ASP A 336 -17.64 -21.28 -5.86
C ASP A 336 -16.53 -22.26 -5.44
N GLY A 337 -15.75 -21.90 -4.43
CA GLY A 337 -14.76 -22.76 -3.80
C GLY A 337 -15.33 -23.86 -2.90
N ALA A 338 -14.42 -24.58 -2.25
CA ALA A 338 -14.74 -25.68 -1.34
C ALA A 338 -13.81 -25.73 -0.13
N LEU A 339 -14.33 -26.32 0.94
CA LEU A 339 -13.59 -26.76 2.12
C LEU A 339 -13.15 -28.20 1.90
N ILE A 340 -11.86 -28.49 2.09
CA ILE A 340 -11.30 -29.83 1.96
C ILE A 340 -11.03 -30.39 3.36
N LEU A 341 -11.56 -31.57 3.61
CA LEU A 341 -11.41 -32.29 4.86
C LEU A 341 -10.67 -33.60 4.61
N ARG A 342 -9.65 -33.86 5.43
CA ARG A 342 -9.06 -35.18 5.62
C ARG A 342 -9.28 -35.62 7.06
N ILE A 343 -9.88 -36.79 7.25
CA ILE A 343 -9.99 -37.49 8.55
C ILE A 343 -9.79 -38.99 8.34
N ASP A 344 -9.44 -39.71 9.39
CA ASP A 344 -9.40 -41.18 9.36
C ASP A 344 -10.81 -41.75 9.67
N PRO A 345 -11.46 -42.45 8.72
CA PRO A 345 -12.80 -43.01 8.93
C PRO A 345 -12.83 -44.13 9.98
N GLU A 346 -11.71 -44.80 10.27
CA GLU A 346 -11.61 -45.83 11.32
C GLU A 346 -11.62 -45.22 12.72
N ILE A 347 -11.23 -43.95 12.85
CA ILE A 347 -11.19 -43.21 14.10
C ILE A 347 -12.44 -42.35 14.22
N GLY A 348 -13.35 -42.70 15.15
CA GLY A 348 -14.58 -41.91 15.38
C GLY A 348 -15.68 -42.08 14.31
N GLY A 349 -15.44 -42.89 13.27
CA GLY A 349 -16.41 -43.28 12.24
C GLY A 349 -16.36 -42.41 10.98
N ALA A 350 -17.01 -42.85 9.90
CA ALA A 350 -17.06 -42.11 8.63
C ALA A 350 -17.95 -40.85 8.67
N LYS A 351 -18.89 -40.78 9.62
CA LYS A 351 -19.85 -39.67 9.72
C LYS A 351 -19.30 -38.54 10.60
N ARG A 352 -19.41 -37.30 10.12
CA ARG A 352 -19.01 -36.08 10.84
C ARG A 352 -20.05 -34.98 10.66
N ILE A 353 -19.96 -33.98 11.54
CA ILE A 353 -20.71 -32.73 11.42
C ILE A 353 -19.69 -31.60 11.24
N VAL A 354 -19.87 -30.81 10.19
CA VAL A 354 -19.12 -29.57 9.95
C VAL A 354 -20.01 -28.39 10.31
N ARG A 355 -19.51 -27.51 11.16
CA ARG A 355 -20.17 -26.29 11.61
C ARG A 355 -19.48 -25.10 10.95
N ALA A 356 -20.24 -24.26 10.24
CA ALA A 356 -19.78 -22.97 9.74
C ALA A 356 -20.39 -21.86 10.60
N ARG A 357 -19.57 -20.99 11.19
CA ARG A 357 -20.00 -19.82 11.96
C ARG A 357 -19.73 -18.53 11.19
N MET A 358 -20.73 -17.69 11.09
CA MET A 358 -20.73 -16.41 10.37
C MET A 358 -21.39 -15.35 11.25
N ALA A 359 -20.62 -14.64 12.07
CA ALA A 359 -21.15 -13.71 13.08
C ALA A 359 -22.27 -14.34 13.95
N LYS A 360 -23.54 -13.99 13.70
CA LYS A 360 -24.72 -14.50 14.43
C LYS A 360 -25.31 -15.79 13.82
N ASP A 361 -24.92 -16.13 12.60
CA ASP A 361 -25.46 -17.27 11.86
C ASP A 361 -24.57 -18.50 12.03
N VAL A 362 -25.19 -19.66 12.24
CA VAL A 362 -24.48 -20.95 12.34
C VAL A 362 -25.19 -21.98 11.46
N ARG A 363 -24.42 -22.66 10.61
CA ARG A 363 -24.90 -23.73 9.74
C ARG A 363 -24.20 -25.03 10.08
N PHE A 364 -24.95 -26.12 10.10
CA PHE A 364 -24.43 -27.46 10.35
C PHE A 364 -24.64 -28.32 9.11
N LEU A 365 -23.60 -29.03 8.70
CA LEU A 365 -23.62 -29.95 7.57
C LEU A 365 -23.17 -31.33 8.05
N SER A 366 -24.04 -32.32 7.93
CA SER A 366 -23.65 -33.72 8.15
C SER A 366 -22.98 -34.27 6.90
N ILE A 367 -21.84 -34.93 7.07
CA ILE A 367 -21.02 -35.46 5.99
C ILE A 367 -20.65 -36.91 6.30
N GLU A 368 -20.30 -37.66 5.27
CA GLU A 368 -19.76 -39.01 5.35
C GLU A 368 -18.52 -39.07 4.46
N VAL A 369 -17.37 -39.41 5.03
CA VAL A 369 -16.10 -39.54 4.29
C VAL A 369 -15.95 -40.94 3.70
N GLY A 370 -15.29 -41.02 2.56
CA GLY A 370 -14.94 -42.28 1.91
C GLY A 370 -13.85 -43.06 2.64
N ALA A 371 -13.48 -44.21 2.10
CA ALA A 371 -12.38 -45.04 2.62
C ALA A 371 -11.00 -44.36 2.47
N ASP A 372 -10.88 -43.40 1.55
CA ASP A 372 -9.73 -42.52 1.38
C ASP A 372 -9.63 -41.44 2.47
N GLY A 373 -10.70 -41.24 3.26
CA GLY A 373 -10.76 -40.27 4.34
C GLY A 373 -10.93 -38.82 3.89
N PHE A 374 -11.19 -38.57 2.60
CA PHE A 374 -11.35 -37.22 2.05
C PHE A 374 -12.82 -36.84 1.85
N ALA A 375 -13.11 -35.56 2.06
CA ALA A 375 -14.36 -34.93 1.63
C ALA A 375 -14.11 -33.52 1.09
N ARG A 376 -14.70 -33.22 -0.06
CA ARG A 376 -14.78 -31.87 -0.64
C ARG A 376 -16.16 -31.30 -0.39
N LEU A 377 -16.23 -30.17 0.30
CA LEU A 377 -17.48 -29.55 0.73
C LEU A 377 -17.62 -28.15 0.09
N PRO A 378 -18.39 -28.01 -1.00
CA PRO A 378 -18.60 -26.72 -1.64
C PRO A 378 -19.23 -25.68 -0.71
N PHE A 379 -18.81 -24.42 -0.81
CA PHE A 379 -19.29 -23.35 0.06
C PHE A 379 -20.81 -23.10 -0.05
N TYR A 380 -21.41 -23.34 -1.22
CA TYR A 380 -22.86 -23.20 -1.40
C TYR A 380 -23.68 -24.09 -0.44
N ARG A 381 -23.14 -25.23 0.03
CA ARG A 381 -23.82 -26.11 1.01
C ARG A 381 -23.97 -25.44 2.39
N PHE A 382 -23.21 -24.39 2.66
CA PHE A 382 -23.30 -23.57 3.86
C PHE A 382 -24.15 -22.30 3.64
N GLY A 383 -24.78 -22.13 2.48
CA GLY A 383 -25.57 -20.94 2.12
C GLY A 383 -24.74 -19.78 1.58
N LEU A 384 -23.44 -19.97 1.32
CA LEU A 384 -22.53 -18.92 0.86
C LEU A 384 -22.65 -18.63 -0.65
N GLY A 385 -23.41 -19.44 -1.38
CA GLY A 385 -23.68 -19.22 -2.80
C GLY A 385 -24.78 -18.20 -3.09
N GLU A 386 -25.54 -17.79 -2.07
CA GLU A 386 -26.56 -16.74 -2.18
C GLU A 386 -25.90 -15.36 -2.11
N ALA A 387 -26.45 -14.37 -2.83
CA ALA A 387 -25.94 -13.01 -2.83
C ALA A 387 -25.95 -12.42 -1.41
N GLY A 388 -24.82 -11.88 -0.98
CA GLY A 388 -24.68 -11.27 0.33
C GLY A 388 -23.32 -10.61 0.55
N ASP A 389 -23.19 -9.96 1.69
CA ASP A 389 -21.96 -9.24 2.04
C ASP A 389 -20.76 -10.19 2.19
N PRO A 390 -19.53 -9.72 1.92
CA PRO A 390 -18.31 -10.40 2.34
C PRO A 390 -18.30 -10.57 3.86
N ARG A 391 -18.01 -11.79 4.32
CA ARG A 391 -18.06 -12.15 5.74
C ARG A 391 -16.90 -13.05 6.13
N HIS A 392 -16.47 -12.92 7.38
CA HIS A 392 -15.56 -13.87 8.01
C HIS A 392 -16.31 -15.15 8.40
N VAL A 393 -15.80 -16.29 7.95
CA VAL A 393 -16.38 -17.62 8.18
C VAL A 393 -15.39 -18.49 8.93
N VAL A 394 -15.82 -19.11 10.02
CA VAL A 394 -15.05 -20.13 10.74
C VAL A 394 -15.68 -21.49 10.49
N PHE A 395 -14.92 -22.38 9.85
CA PHE A 395 -15.31 -23.77 9.63
C PHE A 395 -14.73 -24.65 10.73
N GLU A 396 -15.56 -25.48 11.33
CA GLU A 396 -15.19 -26.38 12.43
C GLU A 396 -15.71 -27.79 12.16
N VAL A 397 -14.84 -28.78 12.23
CA VAL A 397 -15.26 -30.20 12.25
C VAL A 397 -15.52 -30.57 13.69
N LEU A 398 -16.73 -30.99 14.02
CA LEU A 398 -17.08 -31.36 15.40
C LEU A 398 -16.47 -32.71 15.77
N ALA A 399 -16.11 -32.85 17.05
CA ALA A 399 -15.58 -34.09 17.60
C ALA A 399 -16.56 -35.27 17.39
N PRO A 400 -16.05 -36.50 17.24
CA PRO A 400 -16.89 -37.69 17.06
C PRO A 400 -17.96 -37.83 18.15
N GLY A 401 -19.21 -38.07 17.74
CA GLY A 401 -20.34 -38.25 18.66
C GLY A 401 -20.93 -36.97 19.25
N ALA A 402 -20.43 -35.78 18.90
CA ALA A 402 -21.06 -34.52 19.28
C ALA A 402 -22.47 -34.39 18.64
N ALA A 403 -23.43 -33.91 19.43
CA ALA A 403 -24.68 -33.40 18.86
C ALA A 403 -24.36 -32.10 18.09
N GLY A 404 -25.09 -31.81 17.02
CA GLY A 404 -24.93 -30.56 16.25
C GLY A 404 -25.37 -29.33 17.04
N ASP A 405 -24.69 -29.01 18.13
CA ASP A 405 -24.98 -27.91 19.03
C ASP A 405 -23.90 -26.82 18.97
N LEU A 406 -24.22 -25.63 19.49
CA LEU A 406 -23.36 -24.43 19.42
C LEU A 406 -22.10 -24.53 20.28
N ASN A 407 -22.11 -25.36 21.32
CA ASN A 407 -21.02 -25.53 22.28
C ASN A 407 -20.22 -26.81 22.05
N ALA A 408 -20.63 -27.62 21.07
CA ALA A 408 -19.92 -28.83 20.67
C ALA A 408 -18.46 -28.53 20.35
N ARG A 409 -17.58 -29.36 20.91
CA ARG A 409 -16.13 -29.24 20.75
C ARG A 409 -15.75 -29.42 19.28
N ALA A 410 -14.95 -28.50 18.76
CA ALA A 410 -14.30 -28.63 17.46
C ALA A 410 -13.03 -29.48 17.57
N GLU A 411 -12.90 -30.47 16.67
CA GLU A 411 -11.69 -31.25 16.45
C GLU A 411 -10.71 -30.47 15.57
N LEU A 412 -11.18 -30.00 14.41
CA LEU A 412 -10.43 -29.19 13.45
C LEU A 412 -11.14 -27.85 13.24
N SER A 413 -10.37 -26.80 12.96
CA SER A 413 -10.91 -25.51 12.53
C SER A 413 -10.01 -24.83 11.50
N THR A 414 -10.62 -24.07 10.62
CA THR A 414 -9.99 -23.10 9.72
C THR A 414 -10.92 -21.89 9.54
N SER A 415 -10.39 -20.74 9.14
CA SER A 415 -11.18 -19.52 8.95
C SER A 415 -10.72 -18.71 7.75
N CYS A 416 -11.67 -18.03 7.10
CA CYS A 416 -11.37 -17.17 5.95
C CYS A 416 -12.46 -16.12 5.71
N TRP A 417 -12.18 -15.17 4.82
CA TRP A 417 -13.20 -14.28 4.28
C TRP A 417 -13.78 -14.86 2.99
N ILE A 418 -15.10 -14.81 2.83
CA ILE A 418 -15.78 -15.26 1.62
C ILE A 418 -16.75 -14.16 1.18
N TRP A 419 -16.75 -13.82 -0.11
CA TRP A 419 -17.75 -12.95 -0.70
C TRP A 419 -18.95 -13.77 -1.17
N CYS A 420 -20.05 -13.70 -0.42
CA CYS A 420 -21.23 -14.52 -0.68
C CYS A 420 -21.85 -14.20 -2.05
N GLY A 421 -22.14 -15.23 -2.83
CA GLY A 421 -22.77 -15.10 -4.16
C GLY A 421 -21.87 -14.52 -5.26
N VAL A 422 -20.59 -14.25 -4.99
CA VAL A 422 -19.62 -13.80 -6.00
C VAL A 422 -18.71 -14.95 -6.42
N PRO A 423 -18.87 -15.50 -7.65
CA PRO A 423 -18.01 -16.57 -8.16
C PRO A 423 -16.63 -16.02 -8.57
N ALA A 424 -15.72 -16.92 -8.92
CA ALA A 424 -14.41 -16.55 -9.44
C ALA A 424 -14.55 -15.78 -10.77
N PRO A 425 -14.00 -14.55 -10.89
CA PRO A 425 -14.08 -13.80 -12.13
C PRO A 425 -13.04 -14.27 -13.15
N ASP A 426 -13.41 -14.31 -14.43
CA ASP A 426 -12.50 -14.61 -15.55
C ASP A 426 -11.44 -13.50 -15.76
N GLY A 427 -11.79 -12.25 -15.41
CA GLY A 427 -10.94 -11.06 -15.49
C GLY A 427 -10.97 -10.25 -14.20
N ASP A 428 -10.82 -8.93 -14.29
CA ASP A 428 -11.03 -8.07 -13.12
C ASP A 428 -12.48 -8.16 -12.62
N LEU A 429 -12.67 -7.98 -11.31
CA LEU A 429 -13.99 -8.02 -10.68
C LEU A 429 -14.92 -6.99 -11.32
N CYS A 430 -16.08 -7.41 -11.81
CA CYS A 430 -17.01 -6.56 -12.56
C CYS A 430 -18.47 -6.87 -12.19
N ASP A 431 -19.28 -5.82 -12.10
CA ASP A 431 -20.74 -5.83 -11.91
C ASP A 431 -21.26 -6.68 -10.74
N VAL A 432 -20.48 -6.77 -9.66
CA VAL A 432 -20.91 -7.42 -8.41
C VAL A 432 -21.80 -6.49 -7.59
N ASP A 433 -22.71 -7.06 -6.78
CA ASP A 433 -23.56 -6.24 -5.91
C ASP A 433 -22.73 -5.46 -4.89
N LEU A 434 -23.07 -4.18 -4.69
CA LEU A 434 -22.41 -3.33 -3.71
C LEU A 434 -22.73 -3.85 -2.31
N PRO A 435 -21.72 -4.29 -1.53
CA PRO A 435 -21.98 -4.87 -0.23
C PRO A 435 -22.36 -3.80 0.80
N SER A 436 -23.25 -4.15 1.73
CA SER A 436 -23.78 -3.22 2.72
C SER A 436 -22.73 -2.71 3.70
N ASN A 437 -21.64 -3.46 3.87
CA ASN A 437 -20.47 -3.10 4.68
C ASN A 437 -19.34 -2.42 3.89
N PHE A 438 -19.59 -1.95 2.67
CA PHE A 438 -18.62 -1.22 1.85
C PHE A 438 -18.24 0.14 2.46
N ASP A 439 -16.94 0.41 2.54
CA ASP A 439 -16.39 1.72 2.90
C ASP A 439 -15.78 2.40 1.66
N ALA A 440 -16.54 3.34 1.08
CA ALA A 440 -16.12 4.09 -0.10
C ALA A 440 -14.87 4.94 0.16
N SER A 441 -14.70 5.46 1.37
CA SER A 441 -13.62 6.40 1.69
C SER A 441 -12.23 5.76 1.67
N ARG A 442 -12.17 4.46 1.92
CA ARG A 442 -10.94 3.67 1.97
C ARG A 442 -10.77 2.72 0.79
N SER A 443 -11.73 2.72 -0.13
CA SER A 443 -11.68 1.95 -1.36
C SER A 443 -11.02 2.74 -2.51
N ALA A 444 -10.20 2.09 -3.34
CA ALA A 444 -9.48 2.70 -4.47
C ALA A 444 -9.59 1.85 -5.73
N GLY A 445 -9.59 2.49 -6.90
CA GLY A 445 -9.61 1.79 -8.18
C GLY A 445 -10.91 1.02 -8.44
N LEU A 446 -12.00 1.43 -7.80
CA LEU A 446 -13.33 0.84 -7.92
C LEU A 446 -14.33 1.88 -8.40
N ARG A 447 -15.29 1.44 -9.21
CA ARG A 447 -16.40 2.22 -9.72
C ARG A 447 -17.71 1.68 -9.15
N CYS A 448 -18.51 2.55 -8.56
CA CYS A 448 -19.83 2.24 -8.02
C CYS A 448 -20.91 2.90 -8.91
N GLU A 449 -21.62 2.10 -9.71
CA GLU A 449 -22.69 2.58 -10.59
C GLU A 449 -23.92 1.68 -10.44
N GLY A 450 -25.11 2.27 -10.24
CA GLY A 450 -26.37 1.52 -10.18
C GLY A 450 -26.46 0.47 -9.07
N GLY A 451 -25.75 0.66 -7.94
CA GLY A 451 -25.67 -0.34 -6.87
C GLY A 451 -24.75 -1.53 -7.18
N LYS A 452 -23.96 -1.44 -8.25
CA LYS A 452 -22.95 -2.41 -8.64
C LYS A 452 -21.55 -1.85 -8.43
N LEU A 453 -20.62 -2.75 -8.16
CA LEU A 453 -19.21 -2.47 -7.95
C LEU A 453 -18.38 -3.17 -9.04
N SER A 454 -17.46 -2.42 -9.65
CA SER A 454 -16.49 -2.93 -10.62
C SER A 454 -15.12 -2.36 -10.37
N VAL A 455 -14.06 -3.06 -10.77
CA VAL A 455 -12.73 -2.45 -10.92
C VAL A 455 -12.79 -1.35 -11.98
N ASP A 456 -12.27 -0.18 -11.66
CA ASP A 456 -12.15 0.94 -12.61
C ASP A 456 -10.80 0.86 -13.35
N PRO A 457 -10.78 0.46 -14.63
CA PRO A 457 -9.55 0.34 -15.40
C PRO A 457 -8.88 1.70 -15.68
N ARG A 458 -9.60 2.82 -15.45
CA ARG A 458 -9.09 4.19 -15.67
C ARG A 458 -8.51 4.81 -14.40
N ALA A 459 -8.60 4.14 -13.26
CA ALA A 459 -8.06 4.67 -12.02
C ALA A 459 -6.52 4.62 -12.00
N ASP A 460 -5.88 5.62 -11.39
CA ASP A 460 -4.42 5.67 -11.14
C ASP A 460 -3.93 4.66 -10.07
N ALA A 461 -4.72 3.63 -9.76
CA ALA A 461 -4.38 2.60 -8.78
C ALA A 461 -3.96 1.30 -9.49
N GLU A 462 -2.70 0.91 -9.37
CA GLU A 462 -2.21 -0.36 -9.94
C GLU A 462 -2.95 -1.58 -9.36
N THR A 463 -3.27 -1.54 -8.06
CA THR A 463 -4.01 -2.60 -7.38
C THR A 463 -5.26 -2.00 -6.74
N PRO A 464 -6.47 -2.37 -7.20
CA PRO A 464 -7.71 -1.91 -6.59
C PRO A 464 -7.80 -2.36 -5.13
N ILE A 465 -8.44 -1.54 -4.31
CA ILE A 465 -8.63 -1.78 -2.87
C ILE A 465 -10.11 -1.74 -2.57
N LEU A 466 -10.63 -2.82 -1.98
CA LEU A 466 -11.97 -2.92 -1.43
C LEU A 466 -11.88 -2.78 0.09
N SER A 467 -12.40 -1.69 0.63
CA SER A 467 -12.49 -1.52 2.08
C SER A 467 -13.86 -1.93 2.61
N LEU A 468 -13.88 -2.67 3.71
CA LEU A 468 -15.08 -3.18 4.37
C LEU A 468 -15.07 -2.91 5.88
N TYR A 469 -16.26 -2.79 6.48
CA TYR A 469 -16.46 -2.74 7.93
C TYR A 469 -16.91 -4.09 8.50
N ASP A 470 -16.27 -4.51 9.59
CA ASP A 470 -16.58 -5.74 10.34
C ASP A 470 -16.55 -5.49 11.85
N ASP A 471 -17.70 -5.44 12.52
CA ASP A 471 -17.81 -5.27 13.98
C ASP A 471 -16.88 -4.18 14.57
N LYS A 472 -16.78 -3.03 13.86
CA LYS A 472 -15.94 -1.84 14.13
C LYS A 472 -14.48 -1.91 13.67
N ILE A 473 -14.03 -3.03 13.14
CA ILE A 473 -12.71 -3.19 12.53
C ILE A 473 -12.85 -2.94 11.02
N ARG A 474 -12.00 -2.08 10.48
CA ARG A 474 -11.92 -1.83 9.04
C ARG A 474 -10.90 -2.79 8.41
N ARG A 475 -11.23 -3.32 7.23
CA ARG A 475 -10.40 -4.26 6.45
C ARG A 475 -10.19 -3.71 5.04
N GLU A 476 -8.95 -3.62 4.56
CA GLU A 476 -8.62 -3.12 3.21
C GLU A 476 -8.12 -4.28 2.32
N PHE A 477 -9.03 -4.91 1.57
CA PHE A 477 -8.70 -6.00 0.66
C PHE A 477 -8.13 -5.47 -0.67
N HIS A 478 -6.84 -5.71 -0.89
CA HIS A 478 -6.21 -5.51 -2.20
C HIS A 478 -6.72 -6.57 -3.17
N LEU A 479 -7.56 -6.17 -4.13
CA LEU A 479 -8.15 -7.08 -5.09
C LEU A 479 -7.09 -7.62 -6.05
N ALA A 480 -7.23 -8.90 -6.40
CA ALA A 480 -6.35 -9.56 -7.35
C ALA A 480 -6.59 -8.96 -8.73
N ALA A 481 -5.56 -8.30 -9.26
CA ALA A 481 -5.60 -7.66 -10.57
C ALA A 481 -5.34 -8.69 -11.67
N ARG A 482 -6.40 -9.07 -12.37
CA ARG A 482 -6.44 -10.11 -13.41
C ARG A 482 -6.51 -9.53 -14.81
N GLY A 483 -6.95 -8.29 -14.95
CA GLY A 483 -6.98 -7.55 -16.21
C GLY A 483 -5.60 -7.15 -16.71
N GLU A 484 -5.59 -6.57 -17.92
CA GLU A 484 -4.37 -6.09 -18.55
C GLU A 484 -3.77 -4.91 -17.82
N LYS A 485 -2.44 -4.91 -17.74
CA LYS A 485 -1.68 -3.84 -17.10
C LYS A 485 -0.58 -3.35 -18.00
N LEU A 486 -0.50 -2.03 -18.09
CA LEU A 486 0.55 -1.33 -18.79
C LEU A 486 1.38 -0.53 -17.77
N TRP A 487 2.69 -0.62 -17.87
CA TRP A 487 3.61 0.20 -17.11
C TRP A 487 4.54 0.96 -18.06
N HIS A 488 4.79 2.24 -17.76
CA HIS A 488 5.82 3.07 -18.38
C HIS A 488 7.12 2.85 -17.59
N CYS A 489 8.14 2.32 -18.26
CA CYS A 489 9.46 2.10 -17.72
C CYS A 489 10.36 3.27 -18.13
N ARG A 490 10.67 4.13 -17.17
CA ARG A 490 11.53 5.30 -17.36
C ARG A 490 12.99 4.88 -17.19
N ILE A 491 13.73 4.84 -18.30
CA ILE A 491 15.09 4.30 -18.29
C ILE A 491 16.06 5.25 -17.57
N SER A 492 15.86 6.56 -17.69
CA SER A 492 16.74 7.56 -17.06
C SER A 492 16.66 7.55 -15.53
N THR A 493 15.51 7.20 -14.96
CA THR A 493 15.29 7.18 -13.50
C THR A 493 15.20 5.78 -12.90
N ASP A 494 15.28 4.73 -13.73
CA ASP A 494 15.04 3.33 -13.35
C ASP A 494 13.69 3.12 -12.62
N ASP A 495 12.69 3.93 -13.00
CA ASP A 495 11.35 3.87 -12.41
C ASP A 495 10.37 3.11 -13.29
N ARG A 496 9.39 2.46 -12.64
CA ARG A 496 8.25 1.83 -13.31
C ARG A 496 6.94 2.40 -12.80
N ILE A 497 6.17 3.02 -13.69
CA ILE A 497 4.93 3.72 -13.34
C ILE A 497 3.73 3.04 -14.00
N PHE A 498 2.69 2.75 -13.23
CA PHE A 498 1.45 2.20 -13.76
C PHE A 498 0.72 3.21 -14.67
N VAL A 499 0.22 2.72 -15.81
CA VAL A 499 -0.49 3.52 -16.80
C VAL A 499 -1.96 3.09 -16.81
N PRO A 500 -2.88 3.92 -16.31
CA PRO A 500 -4.31 3.71 -16.44
C PRO A 500 -4.76 3.52 -17.87
N LYS A 501 -5.79 2.70 -18.06
CA LYS A 501 -6.34 2.40 -19.38
C LYS A 501 -6.87 3.67 -20.06
N GLY A 502 -6.37 3.94 -21.26
CA GLY A 502 -6.73 5.10 -22.07
C GLY A 502 -5.97 6.38 -21.75
N LYS A 503 -5.02 6.36 -20.80
CA LYS A 503 -4.23 7.56 -20.44
C LYS A 503 -3.44 8.08 -21.64
N VAL A 504 -3.44 9.41 -21.80
CA VAL A 504 -2.57 10.10 -22.77
C VAL A 504 -1.24 10.39 -22.09
N LEU A 505 -0.17 9.82 -22.62
CA LEU A 505 1.20 10.03 -22.17
C LEU A 505 1.90 10.97 -23.12
N VAL A 506 2.56 12.00 -22.57
CA VAL A 506 3.33 12.97 -23.34
C VAL A 506 4.79 12.55 -23.31
N PHE A 507 5.38 12.36 -24.49
CA PHE A 507 6.77 11.93 -24.68
C PHE A 507 7.59 13.09 -25.25
N GLY A 508 8.47 13.65 -24.43
CA GLY A 508 9.55 14.53 -24.86
C GLY A 508 10.80 13.74 -25.25
N HIS A 509 11.92 14.46 -25.46
CA HIS A 509 13.18 13.86 -25.92
C HIS A 509 13.79 12.88 -24.93
N ASP A 510 13.70 13.17 -23.63
CA ASP A 510 14.30 12.33 -22.59
C ASP A 510 13.61 10.97 -22.47
N ALA A 511 12.32 10.92 -22.82
CA ALA A 511 11.53 9.70 -22.83
C ALA A 511 11.73 8.85 -24.11
N ARG A 512 12.66 9.22 -25.01
CA ARG A 512 12.85 8.51 -26.29
C ARG A 512 13.27 7.06 -26.13
N HIS A 513 14.02 6.77 -25.07
CA HIS A 513 14.51 5.42 -24.75
C HIS A 513 13.60 4.68 -23.78
N ASP A 514 12.56 5.33 -23.29
CA ASP A 514 11.62 4.70 -22.37
C ASP A 514 10.90 3.55 -23.05
N THR A 515 10.60 2.52 -22.27
CA THR A 515 9.90 1.33 -22.75
C THR A 515 8.56 1.19 -22.04
N PHE A 516 7.71 0.31 -22.57
CA PHE A 516 6.52 -0.11 -21.86
C PHE A 516 6.56 -1.58 -21.56
N ARG A 517 6.09 -1.95 -20.38
CA ARG A 517 5.81 -3.35 -20.07
C ARG A 517 4.30 -3.56 -20.11
N LEU A 518 3.86 -4.53 -20.90
CA LEU A 518 2.48 -4.97 -20.97
C LEU A 518 2.37 -6.36 -20.34
N ARG A 519 1.35 -6.57 -19.52
CA ARG A 519 0.92 -7.88 -19.06
C ARG A 519 -0.50 -8.15 -19.54
N SER A 520 -0.71 -9.30 -20.16
CA SER A 520 -2.02 -9.77 -20.62
C SER A 520 -2.14 -11.29 -20.44
N SER A 521 -3.32 -11.74 -20.04
CA SER A 521 -3.68 -13.17 -19.96
C SER A 521 -4.29 -13.69 -21.26
N ASP A 522 -4.63 -12.81 -22.21
CA ASP A 522 -5.28 -13.18 -23.46
C ASP A 522 -4.24 -13.67 -24.49
N ARG A 523 -4.19 -14.98 -24.67
CA ARG A 523 -3.25 -15.66 -25.58
C ARG A 523 -3.56 -15.42 -27.06
N ASP A 524 -4.79 -15.05 -27.39
CA ASP A 524 -5.27 -14.88 -28.76
C ASP A 524 -5.33 -13.42 -29.22
N ALA A 525 -5.10 -12.45 -28.32
CA ALA A 525 -5.08 -11.04 -28.65
C ALA A 525 -3.87 -10.65 -29.51
N ASP A 526 -4.10 -9.77 -30.50
CA ASP A 526 -3.05 -9.07 -31.22
C ASP A 526 -2.72 -7.75 -30.50
N LEU A 527 -1.45 -7.37 -30.46
CA LEU A 527 -1.02 -6.08 -29.93
C LEU A 527 -0.86 -5.07 -31.06
N LEU A 528 -1.48 -3.91 -30.90
CA LEU A 528 -1.33 -2.74 -31.77
C LEU A 528 -0.46 -1.71 -31.04
N VAL A 529 0.70 -1.37 -31.62
CA VAL A 529 1.57 -0.29 -31.13
C VAL A 529 1.73 0.72 -32.25
N LEU A 530 1.12 1.89 -32.10
CA LEU A 530 1.20 2.99 -33.07
C LEU A 530 0.87 2.55 -34.51
N GLY A 531 -0.17 1.71 -34.63
CA GLY A 531 -0.65 1.13 -35.88
C GLY A 531 0.12 -0.11 -36.37
N ARG A 532 1.25 -0.47 -35.74
CA ARG A 532 1.95 -1.74 -36.03
C ARG A 532 1.32 -2.89 -35.26
N GLU A 533 1.01 -3.97 -35.97
CA GLU A 533 0.40 -5.17 -35.40
C GLU A 533 1.45 -6.25 -35.09
N LYS A 534 1.49 -6.68 -33.83
CA LYS A 534 2.17 -7.91 -33.40
C LYS A 534 1.11 -8.96 -33.13
N ARG A 535 1.05 -10.00 -33.97
CA ARG A 535 0.04 -11.06 -33.85
C ARG A 535 0.32 -11.98 -32.67
N ARG A 536 -0.70 -12.22 -31.83
CA ARG A 536 -0.69 -13.16 -30.70
C ARG A 536 0.62 -13.19 -29.89
N PRO A 537 1.13 -12.05 -29.38
CA PRO A 537 2.43 -12.02 -28.74
C PRO A 537 2.43 -12.71 -27.37
N PHE A 538 1.26 -13.04 -26.81
CA PHE A 538 1.08 -13.67 -25.50
C PHE A 538 0.81 -15.18 -25.54
N LEU A 539 0.96 -15.83 -26.70
CA LEU A 539 0.68 -17.26 -26.84
C LEU A 539 1.49 -18.13 -25.85
N THR A 540 2.75 -17.78 -25.62
CA THR A 540 3.72 -18.52 -24.77
C THR A 540 4.24 -17.72 -23.57
N ARG A 541 3.74 -16.49 -23.36
CA ARG A 541 4.22 -15.57 -22.31
C ARG A 541 3.08 -14.66 -21.85
N GLN A 542 3.11 -14.23 -20.59
CA GLN A 542 2.08 -13.35 -20.02
C GLN A 542 2.48 -11.86 -20.00
N SER A 543 3.76 -11.57 -20.28
CA SER A 543 4.28 -10.22 -20.32
C SER A 543 5.15 -10.00 -21.54
N LEU A 544 5.10 -8.78 -22.08
CA LEU A 544 5.85 -8.32 -23.23
C LEU A 544 6.40 -6.94 -22.93
N GLU A 545 7.65 -6.72 -23.30
CA GLU A 545 8.22 -5.37 -23.39
C GLU A 545 7.99 -4.80 -24.78
N ILE A 546 7.50 -3.56 -24.83
CA ILE A 546 7.39 -2.73 -26.03
C ILE A 546 8.61 -1.81 -26.00
N GLY A 547 9.58 -2.11 -26.86
CA GLY A 547 10.84 -1.40 -26.90
C GLY A 547 10.71 -0.01 -27.54
N ALA A 548 11.68 0.86 -27.29
CA ALA A 548 11.71 2.21 -27.86
C ALA A 548 11.54 2.21 -29.40
N GLU A 549 12.12 1.23 -30.10
CA GLU A 549 12.01 1.05 -31.55
C GLU A 549 10.56 0.86 -32.06
N ASP A 550 9.68 0.26 -31.24
CA ASP A 550 8.26 0.11 -31.57
C ASP A 550 7.50 1.43 -31.36
N LEU A 551 8.05 2.33 -30.55
CA LEU A 551 7.43 3.61 -30.19
C LEU A 551 7.84 4.74 -31.16
N GLU A 552 8.89 4.58 -31.96
CA GLU A 552 9.44 5.64 -32.81
C GLU A 552 8.59 5.96 -34.06
N ALA A 553 7.94 4.97 -34.66
CA ALA A 553 7.32 5.10 -35.98
C ALA A 553 5.81 4.87 -35.93
N THR A 554 5.04 5.93 -36.21
CA THR A 554 3.59 5.87 -36.34
C THR A 554 3.18 5.45 -37.75
N VAL A 555 2.31 4.44 -37.87
CA VAL A 555 1.63 4.11 -39.13
C VAL A 555 0.38 4.98 -39.22
N GLU A 556 0.26 5.78 -40.27
CA GLU A 556 -0.93 6.63 -40.54
C GLU A 556 -1.31 7.61 -39.40
N GLY A 557 -0.37 7.94 -38.51
CA GLY A 557 -0.61 8.85 -37.38
C GLY A 557 -1.34 8.22 -36.19
N ASP A 558 -1.43 6.88 -36.12
CA ASP A 558 -2.00 6.19 -34.96
C ASP A 558 -1.15 6.43 -33.70
N ASP A 559 -1.79 6.88 -32.62
CA ASP A 559 -1.19 7.22 -31.33
C ASP A 559 -1.40 6.15 -30.27
N ARG A 560 -2.05 5.03 -30.60
CA ARG A 560 -2.55 4.07 -29.60
C ARG A 560 -1.57 2.93 -29.32
N ILE A 561 -1.51 2.54 -28.05
CA ILE A 561 -1.15 1.19 -27.62
C ILE A 561 -2.47 0.49 -27.29
N ALA A 562 -2.80 -0.61 -27.96
CA ALA A 562 -4.07 -1.29 -27.82
C ALA A 562 -3.96 -2.81 -28.00
N LEU A 563 -4.93 -3.55 -27.49
CA LEU A 563 -5.11 -4.97 -27.78
C LEU A 563 -6.32 -5.17 -28.68
N ARG A 564 -6.15 -5.90 -29.78
CA ARG A 564 -7.24 -6.36 -30.62
C ARG A 564 -7.56 -7.80 -30.26
N ARG A 565 -8.75 -8.01 -29.70
CA ARG A 565 -9.24 -9.32 -29.27
C ARG A 565 -9.59 -10.21 -30.47
N ALA A 566 -9.71 -11.51 -30.22
CA ALA A 566 -10.13 -12.48 -31.24
C ALA A 566 -11.50 -12.15 -31.87
N ASN A 567 -12.40 -11.49 -31.13
CA ASN A 567 -13.70 -11.03 -31.61
C ASN A 567 -13.65 -9.70 -32.40
N GLY A 568 -12.45 -9.10 -32.59
CA GLY A 568 -12.24 -7.84 -33.29
C GLY A 568 -12.38 -6.58 -32.41
N HIS A 569 -12.75 -6.70 -31.14
CA HIS A 569 -12.81 -5.57 -30.22
C HIS A 569 -11.42 -4.98 -29.96
N ILE A 570 -11.30 -3.65 -29.91
CA ILE A 570 -10.04 -2.94 -29.66
C ILE A 570 -10.08 -2.27 -28.29
N ASP A 571 -9.26 -2.78 -27.38
CA ASP A 571 -9.03 -2.24 -26.05
C ASP A 571 -7.86 -1.26 -26.07
N ILE A 572 -8.14 0.04 -26.02
CA ILE A 572 -7.10 1.08 -25.94
C ILE A 572 -6.50 1.08 -24.53
N LEU A 573 -5.19 0.82 -24.44
CA LEU A 573 -4.44 0.80 -23.19
C LEU A 573 -3.83 2.17 -22.88
N ALA A 574 -3.24 2.83 -23.87
CA ALA A 574 -2.70 4.18 -23.74
C ALA A 574 -2.69 4.91 -25.08
N ARG A 575 -2.53 6.23 -25.04
CA ARG A 575 -2.26 7.09 -26.19
C ARG A 575 -0.95 7.82 -25.99
N LEU A 576 -0.12 7.91 -27.02
CA LEU A 576 1.17 8.57 -26.98
C LEU A 576 1.13 9.87 -27.77
N ARG A 577 1.36 11.00 -27.09
CA ARG A 577 1.53 12.31 -27.71
C ARG A 577 3.00 12.69 -27.67
N ARG A 578 3.67 12.71 -28.82
CA ARG A 578 5.05 13.21 -28.91
C ARG A 578 5.04 14.73 -29.03
N VAL A 579 5.89 15.39 -28.26
CA VAL A 579 6.13 16.83 -28.36
C VAL A 579 7.49 17.09 -29.00
N ALA A 580 7.63 18.21 -29.70
CA ALA A 580 8.86 18.61 -30.37
C ALA A 580 9.66 19.56 -29.46
N ASP A 581 10.10 19.04 -28.31
CA ASP A 581 10.93 19.74 -27.34
C ASP A 581 12.42 19.71 -27.75
N PRO A 582 13.25 20.67 -27.28
CA PRO A 582 14.69 20.58 -27.48
C PRO A 582 15.26 19.30 -26.86
N ALA A 583 16.22 18.69 -27.55
CA ALA A 583 16.95 17.52 -27.08
C ALA A 583 17.89 17.83 -25.90
N GLU A 584 18.33 19.08 -25.81
CA GLU A 584 19.17 19.59 -24.74
C GLU A 584 18.83 21.06 -24.51
N ILE A 585 18.67 21.44 -23.26
CA ILE A 585 18.53 22.82 -22.82
C ILE A 585 19.57 23.01 -21.72
N SER A 586 20.53 23.90 -21.94
CA SER A 586 21.54 24.23 -20.95
C SER A 586 21.66 25.73 -20.82
N LEU A 587 21.82 26.22 -19.60
CA LEU A 587 21.96 27.63 -19.30
C LEU A 587 23.15 27.85 -18.37
N THR A 588 24.02 28.78 -18.75
CA THR A 588 25.13 29.23 -17.92
C THR A 588 25.05 30.73 -17.72
N GLU A 589 25.22 31.17 -16.48
CA GLU A 589 25.17 32.59 -16.13
C GLU A 589 26.51 33.06 -15.58
N ASP A 590 26.96 34.23 -16.05
CA ASP A 590 27.99 35.01 -15.38
C ASP A 590 27.45 36.41 -15.02
N GLU A 591 28.33 37.27 -14.47
CA GLU A 591 27.94 38.61 -14.02
C GLU A 591 27.45 39.52 -15.15
N ASN A 592 27.88 39.30 -16.40
CA ASN A 592 27.65 40.19 -17.54
C ASN A 592 26.74 39.60 -18.60
N CYS A 593 26.60 38.27 -18.67
CA CYS A 593 25.85 37.58 -19.69
C CYS A 593 25.13 36.33 -19.19
N ILE A 594 24.12 35.93 -19.98
CA ILE A 594 23.45 34.64 -19.86
C ILE A 594 23.60 33.94 -21.20
N ASP A 595 24.18 32.75 -21.18
CA ASP A 595 24.34 31.90 -22.35
C ASP A 595 23.33 30.75 -22.26
N LEU A 596 22.35 30.77 -23.18
CA LEU A 596 21.38 29.70 -23.38
C LEU A 596 21.81 28.88 -24.60
N SER A 597 21.96 27.58 -24.42
CA SER A 597 22.23 26.62 -25.50
C SER A 597 21.07 25.65 -25.63
N LEU A 598 20.59 25.50 -26.87
CA LEU A 598 19.42 24.71 -27.23
C LEU A 598 19.79 23.77 -28.36
N LEU A 599 19.60 22.46 -28.17
CA LEU A 599 19.72 21.49 -29.25
C LEU A 599 18.33 21.16 -29.79
N LEU A 600 17.98 21.65 -30.97
CA LEU A 600 16.65 21.41 -31.54
C LEU A 600 16.61 20.11 -32.34
N GLN A 601 15.49 19.38 -32.24
CA GLN A 601 15.28 18.14 -33.01
C GLN A 601 15.02 18.39 -34.50
N ARG A 602 14.55 19.60 -34.85
CA ARG A 602 14.26 20.01 -36.23
C ARG A 602 15.13 21.21 -36.59
N ARG A 603 15.53 21.28 -37.85
CA ARG A 603 16.24 22.45 -38.38
C ARG A 603 15.36 23.70 -38.28
N CYS A 604 15.92 24.70 -37.62
CA CYS A 604 15.33 26.00 -37.43
C CYS A 604 15.90 26.97 -38.46
N ASP A 605 15.01 27.74 -39.08
CA ASP A 605 15.37 28.77 -40.06
C ASP A 605 15.42 30.17 -39.44
N ALA A 606 14.71 30.42 -38.34
CA ALA A 606 14.81 31.68 -37.60
C ALA A 606 14.37 31.56 -36.12
N LEU A 607 14.94 32.41 -35.27
CA LEU A 607 14.56 32.60 -33.86
C LEU A 607 13.98 34.01 -33.65
N HIS A 608 12.86 34.12 -32.95
CA HIS A 608 12.31 35.38 -32.47
C HIS A 608 12.51 35.48 -30.96
N VAL A 609 13.04 36.62 -30.51
CA VAL A 609 13.33 36.92 -29.10
C VAL A 609 12.51 38.12 -28.67
N LYS A 610 11.78 37.99 -27.57
CA LYS A 610 11.01 39.09 -26.97
C LYS A 610 11.46 39.32 -25.53
N VAL A 611 11.86 40.55 -25.22
CA VAL A 611 12.23 41.00 -23.87
C VAL A 611 11.13 41.92 -23.35
N GLU A 612 10.51 41.55 -22.24
CA GLU A 612 9.45 42.30 -21.57
C GLU A 612 9.97 42.77 -20.21
N SER A 613 10.18 44.08 -20.04
CA SER A 613 10.67 44.63 -18.77
C SER A 613 9.54 45.03 -17.83
N VAL A 614 9.88 45.20 -16.55
CA VAL A 614 8.91 45.61 -15.52
C VAL A 614 8.36 47.03 -15.75
N ASP A 615 9.12 47.92 -16.40
CA ASP A 615 8.64 49.28 -16.74
C ASP A 615 7.61 49.28 -17.88
N GLY A 616 7.45 48.15 -18.57
CA GLY A 616 6.49 47.91 -19.64
C GLY A 616 7.05 48.10 -21.04
N SER A 617 8.34 48.43 -21.17
CA SER A 617 9.04 48.37 -22.44
C SER A 617 9.08 46.94 -22.96
N VAL A 618 8.83 46.81 -24.26
CA VAL A 618 8.87 45.53 -24.97
C VAL A 618 9.86 45.70 -26.12
N LEU A 619 10.91 44.91 -26.09
CA LEU A 619 11.90 44.82 -27.17
C LEU A 619 11.73 43.49 -27.88
N GLN A 620 11.78 43.50 -29.21
CA GLN A 620 11.66 42.30 -30.04
C GLN A 620 12.69 42.34 -31.15
N GLY A 621 13.23 41.17 -31.50
CA GLY A 621 14.10 41.01 -32.65
C GLY A 621 14.05 39.59 -33.20
N GLU A 622 14.37 39.46 -34.48
CA GLU A 622 14.39 38.18 -35.20
C GLU A 622 15.77 37.92 -35.77
N PHE A 623 16.19 36.66 -35.70
CA PHE A 623 17.50 36.18 -36.12
C PHE A 623 17.31 35.08 -37.15
N ALA A 624 17.71 35.33 -38.39
CA ALA A 624 17.62 34.36 -39.49
C ALA A 624 18.87 33.48 -39.54
N PHE A 625 18.67 32.17 -39.68
CA PHE A 625 19.73 31.17 -39.90
C PHE A 625 19.69 30.58 -41.31
N GLY A 626 18.50 30.53 -41.91
CA GLY A 626 18.30 29.96 -43.24
C GLY A 626 18.01 31.00 -44.32
N ARG A 627 17.30 30.59 -45.37
CA ARG A 627 17.15 31.38 -46.61
C ARG A 627 15.98 32.35 -46.57
N PHE A 628 15.02 32.18 -45.66
CA PHE A 628 13.85 33.04 -45.61
C PHE A 628 14.14 34.29 -44.77
N PRO A 629 13.86 35.50 -45.28
CA PRO A 629 14.07 36.71 -44.51
C PRO A 629 13.18 36.76 -43.27
N VAL A 630 13.66 37.48 -42.26
CA VAL A 630 12.91 37.85 -41.06
C VAL A 630 12.35 39.25 -41.19
N SER A 631 11.27 39.54 -40.47
CA SER A 631 10.55 40.82 -40.58
C SER A 631 11.09 41.88 -39.61
N LEU A 632 11.67 41.44 -38.50
CA LEU A 632 12.26 42.33 -37.49
C LEU A 632 13.79 42.30 -37.57
N SER A 633 14.42 43.43 -37.25
CA SER A 633 15.88 43.50 -37.13
C SER A 633 16.37 42.75 -35.87
N PRO A 634 17.60 42.21 -35.88
CA PRO A 634 18.22 41.63 -34.68
C PRO A 634 18.22 42.61 -33.51
N LEU A 635 17.98 42.09 -32.31
CA LEU A 635 17.90 42.91 -31.10
C LEU A 635 19.31 43.21 -30.55
N GLY A 636 19.60 44.48 -30.29
CA GLY A 636 20.86 44.89 -29.65
C GLY A 636 21.01 44.30 -28.24
N GLY A 637 22.20 43.75 -27.94
CA GLY A 637 22.46 43.06 -26.67
C GLY A 637 22.06 41.57 -26.64
N VAL A 638 21.61 41.03 -27.78
CA VAL A 638 21.35 39.60 -27.97
C VAL A 638 22.16 39.11 -29.16
N ASP A 639 23.07 38.17 -28.93
CA ASP A 639 23.80 37.48 -29.99
C ASP A 639 23.25 36.07 -30.13
N VAL A 640 22.87 35.69 -31.36
CA VAL A 640 22.35 34.35 -31.63
C VAL A 640 23.19 33.70 -32.73
N THR A 641 23.68 32.51 -32.45
CA THR A 641 24.44 31.69 -33.40
C THR A 641 23.75 30.33 -33.56
N SER A 642 23.86 29.75 -34.75
CA SER A 642 23.35 28.41 -35.04
C SER A 642 24.45 27.58 -35.71
N GLU A 643 24.67 26.39 -35.17
CA GLU A 643 25.52 25.38 -35.78
C GLU A 643 24.67 24.49 -36.70
N LEU A 644 24.88 24.62 -38.01
CA LEU A 644 24.06 23.93 -39.02
C LEU A 644 24.18 22.39 -38.97
N ASP A 645 25.34 21.87 -38.55
CA ASP A 645 25.62 20.43 -38.52
C ASP A 645 25.03 19.75 -37.27
N SER A 646 25.09 20.41 -36.11
CA SER A 646 24.55 19.88 -34.85
C SER A 646 23.09 20.27 -34.62
N GLY A 647 22.59 21.33 -35.27
CA GLY A 647 21.28 21.90 -34.97
C GLY A 647 21.22 22.67 -33.65
N ARG A 648 22.39 22.97 -33.06
CA ARG A 648 22.50 23.74 -31.81
C ARG A 648 22.29 25.23 -32.10
N ILE A 649 21.53 25.88 -31.23
CA ILE A 649 21.35 27.33 -31.20
C ILE A 649 21.93 27.83 -29.88
N SER A 650 22.82 28.80 -29.96
CA SER A 650 23.39 29.48 -28.80
C SER A 650 22.94 30.92 -28.79
N VAL A 651 22.24 31.30 -27.72
CA VAL A 651 21.75 32.66 -27.47
C VAL A 651 22.53 33.24 -26.30
N ARG A 652 23.26 34.32 -26.56
CA ARG A 652 23.96 35.11 -25.55
C ARG A 652 23.20 36.39 -25.29
N LEU A 653 22.82 36.62 -24.04
CA LEU A 653 22.10 37.81 -23.56
C LEU A 653 23.05 38.68 -22.75
N LEU A 654 23.30 39.92 -23.19
CA LEU A 654 24.17 40.87 -22.48
C LEU A 654 23.37 41.67 -21.44
N ARG A 655 23.64 41.41 -20.15
CA ARG A 655 22.94 42.05 -19.02
C ARG A 655 23.18 43.55 -18.94
N THR A 656 24.28 44.06 -19.47
CA THR A 656 24.64 45.49 -19.45
C THR A 656 23.87 46.32 -20.48
N ILE A 657 23.27 45.68 -21.48
CA ILE A 657 22.56 46.34 -22.58
C ILE A 657 21.05 46.17 -22.44
N LEU A 658 20.61 44.97 -22.07
CA LEU A 658 19.20 44.63 -21.99
C LEU A 658 18.54 45.26 -20.75
N PRO A 659 17.27 45.70 -20.84
CA PRO A 659 16.56 46.23 -19.69
C PRO A 659 16.34 45.12 -18.65
N ALA A 660 16.55 45.45 -17.38
CA ALA A 660 16.30 44.56 -16.25
C ALA A 660 15.64 45.34 -15.08
N PRO A 661 14.74 44.73 -14.29
CA PRO A 661 14.30 43.35 -14.38
C PRO A 661 13.39 43.09 -15.60
N ALA A 662 13.56 41.93 -16.25
CA ALA A 662 12.78 41.57 -17.43
C ALA A 662 12.62 40.06 -17.63
N ARG A 663 11.59 39.65 -18.37
CA ARG A 663 11.39 38.29 -18.86
C ARG A 663 11.71 38.22 -20.35
N VAL A 664 12.59 37.31 -20.73
CA VAL A 664 12.94 36.99 -22.12
C VAL A 664 12.19 35.74 -22.54
N ARG A 665 11.58 35.74 -23.73
CA ARG A 665 10.85 34.60 -24.30
C ARG A 665 11.31 34.31 -25.72
N PHE A 666 11.18 33.04 -26.10
CA PHE A 666 11.69 32.53 -27.37
C PHE A 666 10.58 31.89 -28.21
N TRP A 667 10.66 32.10 -29.53
CA TRP A 667 9.85 31.45 -30.55
C TRP A 667 10.74 31.01 -31.70
N VAL A 668 10.41 29.87 -32.32
CA VAL A 668 11.17 29.28 -33.42
C VAL A 668 10.33 29.20 -34.69
N ARG A 669 10.99 29.35 -35.84
CA ARG A 669 10.42 29.12 -37.17
C ARG A 669 11.20 28.00 -37.85
N ASN A 670 10.55 26.88 -38.15
CA ASN A 670 11.18 25.77 -38.87
C ASN A 670 11.34 26.12 -40.37
N GLU A 671 12.27 25.47 -41.07
CA GLU A 671 12.56 25.73 -42.51
C GLU A 671 11.36 25.63 -43.46
N LYS A 672 10.31 24.89 -43.08
CA LYS A 672 9.09 24.70 -43.90
C LYS A 672 7.91 25.56 -43.46
N ASP A 673 8.02 26.22 -42.32
CA ASP A 673 6.93 26.98 -41.69
C ASP A 673 7.13 28.48 -41.93
N ARG A 674 6.03 29.20 -42.20
CA ARG A 674 6.06 30.67 -42.36
C ARG A 674 5.81 31.43 -41.06
N THR A 675 5.40 30.74 -40.00
CA THR A 675 4.97 31.33 -38.74
C THR A 675 5.89 30.90 -37.61
N PHE A 676 6.14 31.82 -36.68
CA PHE A 676 6.83 31.53 -35.43
C PHE A 676 5.90 30.78 -34.47
N ALA A 677 6.41 29.71 -33.86
CA ALA A 677 5.74 28.98 -32.78
C ALA A 677 6.52 29.17 -31.47
N PRO A 678 5.84 29.23 -30.31
CA PRO A 678 6.52 29.30 -29.01
C PRO A 678 7.50 28.14 -28.85
N LEU A 679 8.71 28.44 -28.38
CA LEU A 679 9.67 27.40 -28.03
C LEU A 679 9.31 26.89 -26.64
N CYS A 680 8.90 25.62 -26.54
CA CYS A 680 8.48 24.99 -25.30
C CYS A 680 9.31 23.74 -24.98
N ASP A 681 9.30 23.34 -23.72
CA ASP A 681 9.85 22.06 -23.24
C ASP A 681 8.85 20.89 -23.38
N ALA A 682 9.21 19.72 -22.84
CA ALA A 682 8.38 18.52 -22.86
C ALA A 682 7.03 18.68 -22.13
N ALA A 683 6.97 19.58 -21.14
CA ALA A 683 5.77 19.89 -20.38
C ALA A 683 4.90 20.98 -21.03
N GLU A 684 5.23 21.39 -22.26
CA GLU A 684 4.63 22.50 -23.00
C GLU A 684 4.85 23.87 -22.31
N ALA A 685 5.80 23.96 -21.36
CA ALA A 685 6.18 25.22 -20.74
C ALA A 685 7.06 26.03 -21.68
N GLN A 686 6.70 27.29 -21.92
CA GLN A 686 7.47 28.16 -22.81
C GLN A 686 8.85 28.44 -22.20
N ILE A 687 9.92 28.25 -22.97
CA ILE A 687 11.28 28.58 -22.56
C ILE A 687 11.35 30.10 -22.34
N ALA A 688 11.65 30.48 -21.11
CA ALA A 688 11.76 31.87 -20.68
C ALA A 688 12.94 32.04 -19.71
N ILE A 689 13.62 33.18 -19.79
CA ILE A 689 14.77 33.54 -18.95
C ILE A 689 14.48 34.85 -18.22
N GLY A 690 14.84 34.92 -16.94
CA GLY A 690 14.79 36.14 -16.16
C GLY A 690 16.09 36.93 -16.26
N LEU A 691 15.98 38.24 -16.48
CA LEU A 691 17.07 39.20 -16.33
C LEU A 691 16.91 39.87 -14.97
N ALA A 692 17.83 39.59 -14.04
CA ALA A 692 17.84 40.18 -12.71
C ALA A 692 18.22 41.67 -12.76
N GLY A 693 17.57 42.51 -11.95
CA GLY A 693 17.85 43.94 -11.89
C GLY A 693 17.16 44.64 -10.73
N SER A 694 17.41 45.94 -10.58
CA SER A 694 16.76 46.79 -9.57
C SER A 694 15.58 47.55 -10.15
N ILE A 695 14.50 47.69 -9.38
CA ILE A 695 13.34 48.48 -9.78
C ILE A 695 13.52 49.93 -9.33
N ASN A 696 13.50 50.88 -10.28
CA ASN A 696 13.69 52.30 -9.99
C ASN A 696 12.58 52.91 -9.09
N ALA A 697 11.33 52.46 -9.25
CA ALA A 697 10.21 52.84 -8.42
C ALA A 697 9.36 51.60 -8.10
N SER A 698 9.52 51.05 -6.89
CA SER A 698 8.73 49.90 -6.44
C SER A 698 7.29 50.33 -6.16
N ASP A 699 6.37 49.95 -7.04
CA ASP A 699 4.94 50.30 -6.93
C ASP A 699 4.02 49.09 -7.21
N ARG A 700 2.71 49.29 -7.06
CA ARG A 700 1.69 48.24 -7.29
C ARG A 700 1.72 47.70 -8.72
N ARG A 701 2.05 48.55 -9.70
CA ARG A 701 2.10 48.18 -11.12
C ARG A 701 3.29 47.26 -11.39
N SER A 702 4.44 47.56 -10.80
CA SER A 702 5.65 46.74 -10.88
C SER A 702 5.42 45.37 -10.24
N ALA A 703 4.77 45.32 -9.07
CA ALA A 703 4.41 44.07 -8.41
C ALA A 703 3.46 43.20 -9.26
N SER A 704 2.41 43.80 -9.85
CA SER A 704 1.45 43.08 -10.70
C SER A 704 2.09 42.56 -11.99
N ARG A 705 2.98 43.33 -12.62
CA ARG A 705 3.73 42.86 -13.81
C ARG A 705 4.68 41.73 -13.50
N LEU A 706 5.46 41.83 -12.42
CA LEU A 706 6.36 40.76 -11.99
C LEU A 706 5.60 39.47 -11.65
N ALA A 707 4.45 39.59 -10.97
CA ALA A 707 3.56 38.46 -10.75
C ALA A 707 3.05 37.87 -12.08
N GLY A 708 2.72 38.69 -13.07
CA GLY A 708 2.37 38.23 -14.43
C GLY A 708 3.53 37.53 -15.15
N PHE A 709 4.77 37.94 -14.93
CA PHE A 709 5.95 37.25 -15.48
C PHE A 709 6.15 35.87 -14.87
N LEU A 710 5.92 35.76 -13.56
CA LEU A 710 6.06 34.54 -12.75
C LEU A 710 4.77 33.68 -12.70
N ALA A 711 3.73 34.06 -13.45
CA ALA A 711 2.46 33.35 -13.45
C ALA A 711 2.51 32.05 -14.25
N GLU A 712 3.35 31.99 -15.29
CA GLU A 712 3.45 30.88 -16.23
C GLU A 712 4.36 29.75 -15.70
N PRO A 713 4.19 28.51 -16.18
CA PRO A 713 5.13 27.42 -15.93
C PRO A 713 6.53 27.74 -16.44
N GLU A 714 7.54 27.37 -15.65
CA GLU A 714 8.94 27.41 -16.07
C GLU A 714 9.35 26.07 -16.67
N ALA A 715 10.25 26.12 -17.66
CA ALA A 715 10.82 24.93 -18.25
C ALA A 715 11.68 24.18 -17.22
N GLU A 716 11.45 22.88 -17.05
CA GLU A 716 12.06 22.10 -15.97
C GLU A 716 13.59 22.07 -16.07
N ALA A 717 14.12 21.98 -17.30
CA ALA A 717 15.55 21.98 -17.58
C ALA A 717 16.27 23.29 -17.18
N LEU A 718 15.54 24.39 -16.96
CA LEU A 718 16.11 25.66 -16.51
C LEU A 718 16.15 25.79 -14.98
N GLY A 719 15.68 24.79 -14.22
CA GLY A 719 15.87 24.73 -12.77
C GLY A 719 15.32 25.91 -11.98
N GLY A 720 14.24 26.54 -12.44
CA GLY A 720 13.64 27.69 -11.75
C GLY A 720 14.36 29.03 -11.95
N GLN A 721 15.21 29.15 -12.98
CA GLN A 721 16.02 30.35 -13.25
C GLN A 721 15.20 31.65 -13.31
N LEU A 722 14.03 31.64 -13.95
CA LEU A 722 13.20 32.85 -14.10
C LEU A 722 12.70 33.32 -12.72
N SER A 723 12.22 32.38 -11.90
CA SER A 723 11.86 32.66 -10.51
C SER A 723 13.04 33.16 -9.70
N ALA A 724 14.21 32.52 -9.80
CA ALA A 724 15.41 32.92 -9.05
C ALA A 724 15.87 34.35 -9.41
N ALA A 725 15.85 34.69 -10.71
CA ALA A 725 16.30 36.00 -11.20
C ALA A 725 15.32 37.13 -10.86
N LEU A 726 14.01 36.90 -10.96
CA LEU A 726 12.98 37.94 -10.74
C LEU A 726 12.41 37.96 -9.32
N GLY A 727 12.60 36.89 -8.55
CA GLY A 727 12.09 36.72 -7.18
C GLY A 727 12.47 37.85 -6.23
N PRO A 728 13.75 38.29 -6.17
CA PRO A 728 14.16 39.41 -5.32
C PRO A 728 13.43 40.71 -5.65
N SER A 729 13.34 41.07 -6.94
CA SER A 729 12.65 42.28 -7.41
C SER A 729 11.14 42.19 -7.13
N TYR A 730 10.54 41.01 -7.34
CA TYR A 730 9.14 40.76 -7.03
C TYR A 730 8.85 40.90 -5.53
N ARG A 731 9.71 40.36 -4.67
CA ARG A 731 9.61 40.52 -3.21
C ARG A 731 9.71 41.97 -2.77
N GLN A 732 10.67 42.71 -3.33
CA GLN A 732 10.80 44.14 -3.06
C GLN A 732 9.54 44.91 -3.47
N ALA A 733 9.05 44.70 -4.69
CA ALA A 733 7.87 45.39 -5.21
C ALA A 733 6.60 45.05 -4.40
N LEU A 734 6.40 43.77 -4.06
CA LEU A 734 5.24 43.34 -3.27
C LEU A 734 5.33 43.85 -1.83
N GLY A 735 6.52 43.90 -1.23
CA GLY A 735 6.74 44.48 0.09
C GLY A 735 6.29 45.95 0.15
N VAL A 736 6.66 46.76 -0.85
CA VAL A 736 6.24 48.17 -0.92
C VAL A 736 4.74 48.29 -1.21
N ALA A 737 4.22 47.53 -2.18
CA ALA A 737 2.79 47.53 -2.51
C ALA A 737 1.91 47.08 -1.32
N GLY A 738 2.45 46.18 -0.49
CA GLY A 738 1.82 45.55 0.66
C GLY A 738 2.06 46.24 1.99
N THR A 739 2.77 47.38 2.04
CA THR A 739 3.16 48.06 3.30
C THR A 739 1.98 48.31 4.25
N THR A 740 0.78 48.55 3.71
CA THR A 740 -0.43 48.80 4.53
C THR A 740 -1.11 47.52 5.01
N HIS A 741 -0.62 46.34 4.63
CA HIS A 741 -1.20 45.02 4.91
C HIS A 741 -2.70 44.94 4.54
N MET A 742 -3.10 45.66 3.48
CA MET A 742 -4.47 45.68 2.97
C MET A 742 -4.57 44.88 1.68
N ILE A 743 -5.43 43.85 1.66
CA ILE A 743 -5.68 43.01 0.47
C ILE A 743 -6.10 43.87 -0.74
N GLY A 744 -6.91 44.92 -0.53
CA GLY A 744 -7.32 45.81 -1.60
C GLY A 744 -6.15 46.50 -2.33
N ALA A 745 -5.03 46.77 -1.65
CA ALA A 745 -3.86 47.41 -2.24
C ALA A 745 -3.07 46.49 -3.18
N ILE A 746 -3.12 45.18 -2.96
CA ILE A 746 -2.41 44.16 -3.73
C ILE A 746 -3.35 43.29 -4.58
N ARG A 747 -4.64 43.61 -4.63
CA ARG A 747 -5.65 42.86 -5.42
C ARG A 747 -5.23 42.64 -6.88
N PRO A 748 -4.61 43.61 -7.59
CA PRO A 748 -4.11 43.36 -8.95
C PRO A 748 -3.01 42.29 -9.06
N VAL A 749 -2.29 42.01 -7.98
CA VAL A 749 -1.31 40.91 -7.90
C VAL A 749 -2.02 39.58 -7.68
N LEU A 750 -3.08 39.58 -6.86
CA LEU A 750 -3.89 38.39 -6.60
C LEU A 750 -4.74 37.98 -7.81
N ASN A 751 -5.20 38.95 -8.62
CA ASN A 751 -6.01 38.73 -9.83
C ASN A 751 -5.17 38.52 -11.10
N VAL A 752 -3.86 38.30 -10.98
CA VAL A 752 -3.07 37.82 -12.13
C VAL A 752 -3.66 36.49 -12.59
N HIS A 753 -3.84 36.35 -13.90
CA HIS A 753 -4.32 35.14 -14.54
C HIS A 753 -3.38 34.76 -15.70
N ARG A 754 -3.40 33.49 -16.07
CA ARG A 754 -2.65 32.97 -17.21
C ARG A 754 -3.47 33.05 -18.48
N ALA A 755 -2.79 33.07 -19.62
CA ALA A 755 -3.44 33.16 -20.93
C ALA A 755 -4.27 31.90 -21.27
N ASP A 756 -3.91 30.75 -20.71
CA ASP A 756 -4.58 29.46 -20.90
C ASP A 756 -5.72 29.20 -19.90
N GLY A 757 -6.00 30.16 -19.00
CA GLY A 757 -7.01 30.03 -17.96
C GLY A 757 -6.63 29.11 -16.80
N GLN A 758 -5.41 28.57 -16.77
CA GLN A 758 -4.93 27.73 -15.68
C GLN A 758 -4.53 28.57 -14.45
N PRO A 759 -4.43 27.96 -13.26
CA PRO A 759 -4.00 28.66 -12.07
C PRO A 759 -2.59 29.27 -12.24
N PRO A 760 -2.38 30.53 -11.81
CA PRO A 760 -1.05 31.16 -11.87
C PRO A 760 -0.04 30.43 -10.97
N ARG A 761 1.25 30.71 -11.15
CA ARG A 761 2.34 30.11 -10.36
C ARG A 761 3.15 31.09 -9.51
N ASN A 762 2.84 32.38 -9.58
CA ASN A 762 3.57 33.42 -8.85
C ASN A 762 3.50 33.16 -7.34
N ASP A 763 4.65 33.22 -6.65
CA ASP A 763 4.73 32.98 -5.21
C ASP A 763 3.97 34.07 -4.42
N LEU A 764 3.04 33.65 -3.57
CA LEU A 764 2.33 34.53 -2.64
C LEU A 764 2.72 34.21 -1.20
N VAL A 765 2.88 32.92 -0.89
CA VAL A 765 3.14 32.44 0.46
C VAL A 765 4.53 32.82 0.94
N GLY A 766 5.58 32.61 0.14
CA GLY A 766 6.96 32.90 0.56
C GLY A 766 7.27 34.40 0.60
N VAL A 767 6.66 35.16 -0.31
CA VAL A 767 6.87 36.61 -0.47
C VAL A 767 6.07 37.44 0.54
N ALA A 768 4.78 37.11 0.73
CA ALA A 768 3.88 37.90 1.56
C ALA A 768 2.89 36.99 2.32
N PRO A 769 3.37 36.20 3.31
CA PRO A 769 2.51 35.27 4.05
C PRO A 769 1.35 35.94 4.78
N TRP A 770 1.51 37.22 5.15
CA TRP A 770 0.49 38.04 5.80
C TRP A 770 -0.80 38.17 4.98
N ILE A 771 -0.74 37.99 3.65
CA ILE A 771 -1.91 38.01 2.77
C ILE A 771 -2.97 37.04 3.28
N PHE A 772 -2.55 35.84 3.70
CA PHE A 772 -3.42 34.77 4.16
C PHE A 772 -3.83 34.92 5.64
N GLN A 773 -3.25 35.89 6.35
CA GLN A 773 -3.57 36.24 7.73
C GLN A 773 -4.66 37.32 7.83
N ALA A 774 -5.02 37.96 6.71
CA ALA A 774 -6.00 39.04 6.67
C ALA A 774 -7.39 38.59 7.18
N PRO A 775 -8.24 39.53 7.64
CA PRO A 775 -9.62 39.25 8.03
C PRO A 775 -10.40 38.55 6.92
N LEU A 776 -11.34 37.66 7.29
CA LEU A 776 -12.06 36.82 6.33
C LEU A 776 -12.84 37.64 5.27
N SER A 777 -13.32 38.84 5.61
CA SER A 777 -14.04 39.74 4.69
C SER A 777 -13.14 40.47 3.67
N ALA A 778 -11.81 40.39 3.82
CA ALA A 778 -10.87 41.14 2.98
C ALA A 778 -10.75 40.61 1.54
N TYR A 779 -11.18 39.38 1.29
CA TYR A 779 -10.98 38.66 0.02
C TYR A 779 -12.10 38.88 -1.02
N SER A 780 -12.99 39.84 -0.82
CA SER A 780 -14.00 40.19 -1.83
C SER A 780 -13.36 40.69 -3.13
N GLY A 781 -13.99 40.40 -4.27
CA GLY A 781 -13.58 40.93 -5.59
C GLY A 781 -12.37 40.24 -6.23
N LEU A 782 -12.06 39.00 -5.83
CA LEU A 782 -11.08 38.16 -6.51
C LEU A 782 -11.72 37.48 -7.73
N GLU A 783 -10.99 37.43 -8.84
CA GLU A 783 -11.46 36.85 -10.11
C GLU A 783 -11.32 35.32 -10.13
N GLU A 784 -12.24 34.61 -10.79
CA GLU A 784 -12.21 33.13 -10.87
C GLU A 784 -10.90 32.61 -11.49
N ALA A 785 -10.40 33.28 -12.53
CA ALA A 785 -9.16 32.96 -13.22
C ALA A 785 -7.89 33.10 -12.34
N SER A 786 -7.98 33.71 -11.16
CA SER A 786 -6.86 33.76 -10.20
C SER A 786 -6.59 32.43 -9.49
N GLY A 787 -7.59 31.53 -9.47
CA GLY A 787 -7.61 30.34 -8.64
C GLY A 787 -7.78 30.61 -7.13
N LEU A 788 -8.09 31.85 -6.73
CA LEU A 788 -8.24 32.28 -5.33
C LEU A 788 -9.64 32.85 -5.01
N SER A 789 -10.57 32.85 -5.96
CA SER A 789 -11.93 33.40 -5.78
C SER A 789 -12.68 32.77 -4.60
N SER A 790 -12.47 31.48 -4.33
CA SER A 790 -13.11 30.77 -3.21
C SER A 790 -12.80 31.38 -1.84
N LEU A 791 -11.71 32.15 -1.70
CA LEU A 791 -11.37 32.85 -0.45
C LEU A 791 -12.48 33.82 0.00
N ALA A 792 -13.26 34.38 -0.94
CA ALA A 792 -14.37 35.26 -0.62
C ALA A 792 -15.48 34.57 0.18
N HIS A 793 -15.61 33.24 0.07
CA HIS A 793 -16.64 32.47 0.79
C HIS A 793 -16.36 32.34 2.30
N MET A 794 -15.12 32.55 2.75
CA MET A 794 -14.78 32.42 4.17
C MET A 794 -15.61 33.36 5.06
N ALA A 795 -15.96 34.55 4.57
CA ALA A 795 -16.74 35.52 5.34
C ALA A 795 -18.20 35.10 5.57
N SER A 796 -18.73 34.19 4.74
CA SER A 796 -20.09 33.67 4.88
C SER A 796 -20.18 32.41 5.75
N ILE A 797 -19.05 31.83 6.16
CA ILE A 797 -19.03 30.60 6.97
C ILE A 797 -19.33 30.97 8.43
N GLY A 798 -20.43 30.41 8.96
CA GLY A 798 -20.87 30.63 10.34
C GLY A 798 -19.89 30.12 11.40
N VAL A 799 -19.98 30.68 12.61
CA VAL A 799 -19.17 30.26 13.77
C VAL A 799 -19.72 28.94 14.31
N PRO A 800 -18.90 27.88 14.47
CA PRO A 800 -19.35 26.65 15.11
C PRO A 800 -19.53 26.86 16.63
N ALA A 801 -20.52 26.22 17.23
CA ALA A 801 -20.87 26.43 18.64
C ALA A 801 -19.76 26.06 19.66
N ALA A 802 -18.81 25.20 19.27
CA ALA A 802 -17.72 24.72 20.13
C ALA A 802 -16.48 24.35 19.28
N PRO A 803 -15.74 25.33 18.75
CA PRO A 803 -14.57 25.04 17.93
C PRO A 803 -13.50 24.27 18.73
N PRO A 804 -12.65 23.48 18.05
CA PRO A 804 -11.49 22.83 18.66
C PRO A 804 -10.50 23.87 19.21
N ASP A 805 -9.77 23.53 20.27
CA ASP A 805 -8.67 24.37 20.76
C ASP A 805 -7.49 24.29 19.77
N PRO A 806 -7.08 25.39 19.10
CA PRO A 806 -5.96 25.36 18.16
C PRO A 806 -4.62 24.96 18.80
N ALA A 807 -4.49 25.08 20.13
CA ALA A 807 -3.32 24.74 20.92
C ALA A 807 -3.42 23.40 21.66
N GLY A 808 -4.51 22.63 21.45
CA GLY A 808 -4.64 21.28 21.97
C GLY A 808 -3.57 20.33 21.41
N ASP A 809 -3.47 19.14 22.00
CA ASP A 809 -2.52 18.12 21.57
C ASP A 809 -2.87 17.58 20.16
N THR A 810 -4.17 17.44 19.88
CA THR A 810 -4.72 16.71 18.71
C THR A 810 -5.80 17.48 17.92
N PRO A 811 -5.64 18.79 17.64
CA PRO A 811 -6.75 19.67 17.31
C PRO A 811 -7.40 19.36 15.95
N LEU A 812 -6.64 18.81 15.01
CA LEU A 812 -7.18 18.36 13.72
C LEU A 812 -8.02 17.10 13.89
N SER A 813 -7.54 16.11 14.64
CA SER A 813 -8.26 14.86 14.91
C SER A 813 -9.56 15.13 15.64
N ASP A 814 -9.52 15.96 16.69
CA ASP A 814 -10.70 16.33 17.49
C ASP A 814 -11.79 16.98 16.62
N TRP A 815 -11.38 17.83 15.67
CA TRP A 815 -12.31 18.45 14.73
C TRP A 815 -12.92 17.45 13.76
N LEU A 816 -12.10 16.58 13.16
CA LEU A 816 -12.56 15.61 12.16
C LEU A 816 -13.51 14.57 12.76
N ASP A 817 -13.26 14.17 14.02
CA ASP A 817 -14.17 13.30 14.77
C ASP A 817 -15.54 13.97 14.99
N ARG A 818 -15.55 15.29 15.27
CA ARG A 818 -16.78 16.07 15.35
C ARG A 818 -17.47 16.17 14.00
N VAL A 819 -16.77 16.51 12.92
CA VAL A 819 -17.35 16.59 11.57
C VAL A 819 -17.99 15.27 11.13
N SER A 820 -17.44 14.16 11.60
CA SER A 820 -17.97 12.82 11.31
C SER A 820 -19.25 12.47 12.11
N SER A 821 -19.56 13.19 13.18
CA SER A 821 -20.63 12.85 14.13
C SER A 821 -21.72 13.93 14.29
N ASP A 822 -21.39 15.20 14.02
CA ASP A 822 -22.26 16.36 14.21
C ASP A 822 -22.89 16.81 12.88
N THR A 823 -24.21 16.63 12.77
CA THR A 823 -24.99 17.03 11.57
C THR A 823 -25.43 18.49 11.59
N GLU A 824 -25.22 19.23 12.68
CA GLU A 824 -25.66 20.62 12.85
C GLU A 824 -24.54 21.65 12.64
N LEU A 825 -23.43 21.23 12.03
CA LEU A 825 -22.33 22.12 11.70
C LEU A 825 -22.72 23.18 10.65
N PRO A 826 -22.18 24.41 10.74
CA PRO A 826 -22.41 25.44 9.73
C PRO A 826 -22.04 24.96 8.32
N GLN A 827 -22.82 25.37 7.32
CA GLN A 827 -22.50 25.10 5.91
C GLN A 827 -21.08 25.63 5.59
N GLY A 828 -20.27 24.77 4.98
CA GLY A 828 -18.84 25.06 4.70
C GLY A 828 -17.87 24.53 5.77
N LEU A 829 -18.38 24.05 6.91
CA LEU A 829 -17.62 23.36 7.97
C LEU A 829 -18.07 21.91 8.19
N ASP A 830 -18.95 21.39 7.34
CA ASP A 830 -19.54 20.06 7.43
C ASP A 830 -18.80 18.98 6.60
N ALA A 831 -19.20 17.72 6.74
CA ALA A 831 -18.64 16.59 6.00
C ALA A 831 -18.77 16.74 4.47
N THR A 832 -19.86 17.37 4.02
CA THR A 832 -20.13 17.66 2.60
C THR A 832 -19.07 18.59 2.02
N SER A 833 -18.70 19.65 2.75
CA SER A 833 -17.67 20.60 2.33
C SER A 833 -16.29 19.96 2.17
N LEU A 834 -15.87 19.09 3.10
CA LEU A 834 -14.62 18.34 3.01
C LEU A 834 -14.63 17.36 1.83
N SER A 835 -15.75 16.66 1.62
CA SER A 835 -15.90 15.73 0.49
C SER A 835 -15.84 16.46 -0.86
N HIS A 836 -16.45 17.64 -0.94
CA HIS A 836 -16.35 18.52 -2.11
C HIS A 836 -14.92 19.01 -2.33
N ALA A 837 -14.21 19.40 -1.27
CA ALA A 837 -12.82 19.83 -1.34
C ALA A 837 -11.89 18.73 -1.90
N PHE A 838 -12.07 17.47 -1.48
CA PHE A 838 -11.35 16.33 -2.05
C PHE A 838 -11.63 16.15 -3.54
N ARG A 839 -12.91 16.20 -3.94
CA ARG A 839 -13.29 16.08 -5.35
C ARG A 839 -12.66 17.17 -6.21
N ALA A 840 -12.69 18.42 -5.75
CA ALA A 840 -12.09 19.55 -6.43
C ALA A 840 -10.55 19.42 -6.53
N LEU A 841 -9.90 18.99 -5.45
CA LEU A 841 -8.45 18.74 -5.44
C LEU A 841 -8.07 17.65 -6.45
N ARG A 842 -8.76 16.50 -6.43
CA ARG A 842 -8.48 15.39 -7.36
C ARG A 842 -8.72 15.79 -8.81
N PHE A 843 -9.78 16.55 -9.08
CA PHE A 843 -10.04 17.10 -10.41
C PHE A 843 -8.86 17.96 -10.88
N ARG A 844 -8.40 18.91 -10.07
CA ARG A 844 -7.26 19.77 -10.42
C ARG A 844 -5.96 18.99 -10.60
N LEU A 845 -5.67 18.03 -9.73
CA LEU A 845 -4.48 17.19 -9.85
C LEU A 845 -4.49 16.27 -11.10
N ARG A 846 -5.64 16.02 -11.71
CA ARG A 846 -5.78 15.16 -12.91
C ARG A 846 -5.92 15.97 -14.21
N GLU A 847 -6.81 16.95 -14.19
CA GLU A 847 -7.29 17.66 -15.38
C GLU A 847 -6.58 19.00 -15.63
N THR A 848 -5.77 19.48 -14.68
CA THR A 848 -4.98 20.71 -14.85
C THR A 848 -3.47 20.46 -14.81
N ASP A 849 -2.70 21.50 -15.12
CA ASP A 849 -1.24 21.45 -15.05
C ASP A 849 -0.71 21.39 -13.61
N LEU A 850 -1.58 21.53 -12.60
CA LEU A 850 -1.28 21.30 -11.17
C LEU A 850 -0.93 19.84 -10.85
N ARG A 851 -1.13 18.92 -11.80
CA ARG A 851 -0.58 17.56 -11.74
C ARG A 851 0.93 17.51 -11.48
N CYS A 852 1.67 18.59 -11.75
CA CYS A 852 3.09 18.70 -11.41
C CYS A 852 3.36 18.54 -9.90
N LEU A 853 2.38 18.84 -9.03
CA LEU A 853 2.47 18.63 -7.58
C LEU A 853 2.64 17.15 -7.20
N ALA A 854 2.14 16.23 -8.04
CA ALA A 854 2.23 14.78 -7.84
C ALA A 854 3.34 14.13 -8.69
N GLY A 855 4.09 14.93 -9.45
CA GLY A 855 5.16 14.45 -10.34
C GLY A 855 6.52 14.32 -9.66
N ASN A 856 7.53 13.89 -10.42
CA ASN A 856 8.91 13.76 -9.94
C ASN A 856 9.76 15.02 -10.17
N GLY A 857 9.19 16.06 -10.80
CA GLY A 857 9.93 17.29 -11.05
C GLY A 857 10.16 18.12 -9.80
N HIS A 858 10.86 19.25 -9.95
CA HIS A 858 11.30 20.11 -8.83
C HIS A 858 10.17 20.43 -7.82
N ILE A 859 9.02 20.92 -8.30
CA ILE A 859 7.85 21.22 -7.44
C ILE A 859 7.31 19.96 -6.76
N GLY A 860 7.20 18.83 -7.48
CA GLY A 860 6.67 17.59 -6.92
C GLY A 860 7.58 17.00 -5.83
N SER A 861 8.90 17.10 -6.02
CA SER A 861 9.89 16.74 -4.99
C SER A 861 9.77 17.64 -3.76
N ALA A 862 9.60 18.95 -3.93
CA ALA A 862 9.36 19.87 -2.82
C ALA A 862 8.05 19.52 -2.07
N VAL A 863 6.96 19.22 -2.79
CA VAL A 863 5.69 18.77 -2.16
C VAL A 863 5.92 17.51 -1.35
N ALA A 864 6.61 16.50 -1.93
CA ALA A 864 6.86 15.23 -1.27
C ALA A 864 7.56 15.46 0.08
N VAL A 865 8.61 16.29 0.13
CA VAL A 865 9.37 16.59 1.34
C VAL A 865 8.55 17.44 2.34
N ILE A 866 7.76 18.41 1.87
CA ILE A 866 6.90 19.26 2.73
C ILE A 866 5.79 18.42 3.40
N CYS A 867 5.20 17.49 2.66
CA CYS A 867 4.06 16.66 3.08
C CYS A 867 4.44 15.28 3.67
N GLN A 868 5.73 14.92 3.67
CA GLN A 868 6.23 13.65 4.21
C GLN A 868 6.02 13.42 5.72
N PRO A 869 6.19 14.44 6.60
CA PRO A 869 6.17 14.24 8.05
C PRO A 869 4.91 13.54 8.54
N HIS A 870 4.99 12.87 9.70
CA HIS A 870 3.82 12.26 10.33
C HIS A 870 2.66 13.26 10.47
N ILE A 871 1.46 12.82 10.14
CA ILE A 871 0.24 13.62 10.17
C ILE A 871 -0.76 12.89 11.06
N GLU A 872 -1.00 13.48 12.22
CA GLU A 872 -2.07 13.06 13.11
C GLU A 872 -3.43 13.36 12.48
N GLY A 873 -4.42 12.47 12.65
CA GLY A 873 -5.73 12.63 12.03
C GLY A 873 -5.76 12.41 10.51
N LEU A 874 -4.65 12.01 9.87
CA LEU A 874 -4.62 11.73 8.42
C LEU A 874 -5.65 10.68 8.03
N GLU A 875 -5.85 9.69 8.88
CA GLU A 875 -6.86 8.65 8.69
C GLU A 875 -8.29 9.19 8.80
N ALA A 876 -8.55 10.08 9.75
CA ALA A 876 -9.85 10.74 9.87
C ALA A 876 -10.08 11.65 8.64
N LEU A 877 -9.07 12.38 8.17
CA LEU A 877 -9.19 13.25 7.01
C LEU A 877 -9.49 12.46 5.73
N ARG A 878 -8.91 11.27 5.59
CA ARG A 878 -9.18 10.37 4.46
C ARG A 878 -10.62 9.87 4.42
N SER A 879 -11.36 9.86 5.53
CA SER A 879 -12.75 9.37 5.53
C SER A 879 -13.67 10.21 4.61
N PHE A 880 -13.27 11.44 4.29
CA PHE A 880 -14.00 12.35 3.41
C PHE A 880 -13.58 12.23 1.92
N ASP A 881 -12.56 11.41 1.59
CA ASP A 881 -12.08 11.23 0.21
C ASP A 881 -12.71 10.01 -0.47
N SER A 882 -13.97 10.17 -0.90
CA SER A 882 -14.78 9.13 -1.57
C SER A 882 -14.18 8.52 -2.87
N GLY A 883 -13.02 8.98 -3.33
CA GLY A 883 -12.32 8.44 -4.51
C GLY A 883 -10.81 8.22 -4.30
N GLY A 884 -10.34 8.25 -3.06
CA GLY A 884 -8.92 8.18 -2.77
C GLY A 884 -8.37 6.80 -2.47
N GLY A 885 -9.14 5.95 -1.80
CA GLY A 885 -8.68 4.68 -1.26
C GLY A 885 -7.25 4.73 -0.75
N GLY A 886 -6.34 3.89 -1.26
CA GLY A 886 -4.93 3.81 -0.84
C GLY A 886 -4.03 4.97 -1.27
N ASP A 887 -4.50 5.92 -2.08
CA ASP A 887 -3.73 7.10 -2.46
C ASP A 887 -3.76 8.15 -1.33
N LEU A 888 -2.70 8.16 -0.54
CA LEU A 888 -2.52 9.09 0.58
C LEU A 888 -2.19 10.52 0.13
N PHE A 889 -1.84 10.75 -1.13
CA PHE A 889 -1.25 12.02 -1.56
C PHE A 889 -2.21 13.20 -1.37
N PRO A 890 -3.49 13.16 -1.83
CA PRO A 890 -4.42 14.28 -1.62
C PRO A 890 -4.71 14.56 -0.15
N ALA A 891 -4.77 13.54 0.71
CA ALA A 891 -4.98 13.72 2.14
C ALA A 891 -3.75 14.36 2.82
N ARG A 892 -2.53 13.98 2.41
CA ARG A 892 -1.30 14.63 2.88
C ARG A 892 -1.20 16.08 2.44
N LEU A 893 -1.63 16.38 1.21
CA LEU A 893 -1.69 17.74 0.68
C LEU A 893 -2.71 18.58 1.46
N ALA A 894 -3.92 18.05 1.69
CA ALA A 894 -4.96 18.69 2.50
C ALA A 894 -4.49 18.99 3.94
N ALA A 895 -3.79 18.05 4.58
CA ALA A 895 -3.22 18.27 5.90
C ALA A 895 -2.06 19.29 5.90
N GLY A 896 -1.26 19.36 4.83
CA GLY A 896 -0.28 20.43 4.65
C GLY A 896 -0.94 21.80 4.57
N ILE A 897 -2.03 21.91 3.82
CA ILE A 897 -2.86 23.12 3.70
C ILE A 897 -3.49 23.49 5.05
N GLU A 898 -4.03 22.53 5.80
CA GLU A 898 -4.58 22.73 7.13
C GLU A 898 -3.57 23.40 8.07
N ARG A 899 -2.35 22.84 8.14
CA ARG A 899 -1.30 23.34 9.04
C ARG A 899 -0.94 24.79 8.72
N PHE A 900 -0.86 25.12 7.42
CA PHE A 900 -0.64 26.50 6.99
C PHE A 900 -1.85 27.40 7.34
N ALA A 901 -3.08 26.96 7.08
CA ALA A 901 -4.30 27.70 7.42
C ALA A 901 -4.41 28.00 8.93
N ARG A 902 -4.05 27.03 9.78
CA ARG A 902 -3.99 27.19 11.24
C ARG A 902 -2.91 28.17 11.66
N ALA A 903 -1.72 28.08 11.07
CA ALA A 903 -0.66 29.06 11.31
C ALA A 903 -1.10 30.49 10.89
N CYS A 904 -1.79 30.64 9.77
CA CYS A 904 -2.35 31.92 9.33
C CYS A 904 -3.39 32.48 10.32
N ALA A 905 -4.28 31.63 10.84
CA ALA A 905 -5.26 32.05 11.86
C ALA A 905 -4.60 32.57 13.14
N GLY A 906 -3.53 31.90 13.57
CA GLY A 906 -2.72 32.29 14.71
C GLY A 906 -1.72 33.42 14.45
N GLN A 907 -1.72 34.07 13.27
CA GLN A 907 -0.74 35.10 12.89
C GLN A 907 0.73 34.61 12.95
N ARG A 908 0.97 33.33 12.63
CA ARG A 908 2.28 32.65 12.68
C ARG A 908 2.73 32.10 11.31
N ALA A 909 2.26 32.69 10.22
CA ALA A 909 2.57 32.17 8.87
C ALA A 909 4.07 32.25 8.53
N ASP A 910 4.76 33.34 8.91
CA ASP A 910 6.22 33.44 8.75
C ASP A 910 6.95 32.36 9.53
N ALA A 911 6.64 32.21 10.82
CA ALA A 911 7.24 31.18 11.66
C ALA A 911 6.95 29.76 11.14
N PHE A 912 5.79 29.53 10.51
CA PHE A 912 5.51 28.25 9.87
C PHE A 912 6.46 27.98 8.69
N ILE A 913 6.68 28.97 7.83
CA ILE A 913 7.58 28.84 6.68
C ILE A 913 9.01 28.62 7.15
N ASP A 914 9.48 29.37 8.14
CA ASP A 914 10.83 29.22 8.70
C ASP A 914 11.04 27.81 9.29
N ASN A 915 10.01 27.23 9.91
CA ASN A 915 10.04 25.86 10.42
C ASN A 915 10.09 24.82 9.27
N VAL A 916 9.38 25.05 8.17
CA VAL A 916 9.46 24.18 6.99
C VAL A 916 10.84 24.26 6.34
N GLU A 917 11.40 25.46 6.20
CA GLU A 917 12.76 25.70 5.71
C GLU A 917 13.79 24.96 6.57
N PHE A 918 13.74 25.15 7.89
CA PHE A 918 14.63 24.46 8.82
C PHE A 918 14.56 22.92 8.71
N ARG A 919 13.35 22.36 8.59
CA ARG A 919 13.15 20.90 8.55
C ARG A 919 13.52 20.27 7.21
N THR A 920 13.24 20.96 6.11
CA THR A 920 13.35 20.41 4.75
C THR A 920 14.67 20.77 4.08
N GLY A 921 15.33 21.84 4.54
CA GLY A 921 16.52 22.40 3.88
C GLY A 921 16.22 23.14 2.57
N LEU A 922 14.95 23.23 2.17
CA LEU A 922 14.53 23.93 0.95
C LEU A 922 14.57 25.44 1.18
N PRO A 923 14.98 26.25 0.18
CA PRO A 923 14.98 27.69 0.29
C PRO A 923 13.54 28.22 0.40
N ARG A 924 13.37 29.30 1.18
CA ARG A 924 12.06 29.95 1.39
C ARG A 924 11.26 30.21 0.10
N GLN A 925 11.92 30.56 -1.00
CA GLN A 925 11.26 30.82 -2.28
C GLN A 925 10.61 29.56 -2.87
N GLU A 926 11.32 28.43 -2.83
CA GLU A 926 10.81 27.15 -3.33
C GLU A 926 9.65 26.65 -2.45
N ILE A 927 9.77 26.80 -1.13
CA ILE A 927 8.67 26.51 -0.19
C ILE A 927 7.47 27.39 -0.47
N GLY A 928 7.68 28.69 -0.67
CA GLY A 928 6.62 29.66 -0.95
C GLY A 928 5.87 29.34 -2.24
N GLN A 929 6.60 29.11 -3.33
CA GLN A 929 6.02 28.73 -4.62
C GLN A 929 5.24 27.41 -4.50
N THR A 930 5.83 26.41 -3.85
CA THR A 930 5.19 25.10 -3.65
C THR A 930 3.91 25.20 -2.83
N LEU A 931 3.95 25.90 -1.70
CA LEU A 931 2.75 26.13 -0.87
C LEU A 931 1.69 26.94 -1.62
N THR A 932 2.08 27.94 -2.42
CA THR A 932 1.14 28.71 -3.25
C THR A 932 0.43 27.80 -4.26
N MET A 933 1.16 26.88 -4.89
CA MET A 933 0.59 25.90 -5.83
C MET A 933 -0.31 24.88 -5.12
N MET A 934 0.10 24.38 -3.94
CA MET A 934 -0.74 23.52 -3.10
C MET A 934 -2.05 24.24 -2.73
N LEU A 935 -1.99 25.52 -2.35
CA LEU A 935 -3.19 26.31 -2.04
C LEU A 935 -4.11 26.47 -3.24
N ARG A 936 -3.58 26.73 -4.44
CA ARG A 936 -4.41 26.81 -5.66
C ARG A 936 -5.04 25.47 -6.01
N ALA A 937 -4.33 24.36 -5.79
CA ALA A 937 -4.88 23.01 -5.94
C ALA A 937 -5.97 22.69 -4.92
N GLY A 938 -5.74 23.01 -3.64
CA GLY A 938 -6.62 22.68 -2.52
C GLY A 938 -7.32 23.89 -1.89
N ILE A 939 -7.70 24.89 -2.68
CA ILE A 939 -8.21 26.17 -2.13
C ILE A 939 -9.44 25.98 -1.23
N GLU A 940 -10.28 24.99 -1.53
CA GLU A 940 -11.47 24.66 -0.74
C GLU A 940 -11.10 24.14 0.65
N PHE A 941 -10.02 23.37 0.79
CA PHE A 941 -9.50 22.98 2.11
C PHE A 941 -8.99 24.18 2.88
N PHE A 942 -8.29 25.09 2.20
CA PHE A 942 -7.79 26.30 2.85
C PHE A 942 -8.96 27.15 3.35
N VAL A 943 -10.01 27.35 2.55
CA VAL A 943 -11.23 28.08 2.95
C VAL A 943 -11.88 27.44 4.18
N HIS A 944 -12.09 26.12 4.15
CA HIS A 944 -12.67 25.36 5.26
C HIS A 944 -11.86 25.54 6.56
N PHE A 945 -10.57 25.20 6.53
CA PHE A 945 -9.73 25.24 7.74
C PHE A 945 -9.40 26.66 8.20
N ARG A 946 -9.17 27.61 7.28
CA ARG A 946 -8.85 28.99 7.65
C ARG A 946 -10.03 29.68 8.34
N ALA A 947 -11.26 29.42 7.89
CA ALA A 947 -12.47 29.91 8.55
C ALA A 947 -12.63 29.30 9.95
N LEU A 948 -12.54 27.96 10.07
CA LEU A 948 -12.58 27.24 11.34
C LEU A 948 -11.60 27.82 12.37
N TRP A 949 -10.32 27.89 12.01
CA TRP A 949 -9.27 28.30 12.93
C TRP A 949 -9.35 29.79 13.28
N SER A 950 -9.90 30.64 12.40
CA SER A 950 -10.21 32.04 12.76
C SER A 950 -11.21 32.12 13.90
N HIS A 951 -12.31 31.38 13.76
CA HIS A 951 -13.40 31.37 14.73
C HIS A 951 -12.91 30.80 16.07
N ALA A 952 -12.10 29.74 16.03
CA ALA A 952 -11.46 29.14 17.20
C ALA A 952 -10.56 30.14 17.94
N GLU A 953 -9.64 30.82 17.23
CA GLU A 953 -8.74 31.82 17.82
C GLU A 953 -9.49 33.06 18.35
N GLN A 954 -10.56 33.49 17.69
CA GLN A 954 -11.40 34.59 18.17
C GLN A 954 -12.09 34.24 19.48
N LEU A 955 -12.71 33.05 19.57
CA LEU A 955 -13.39 32.60 20.78
C LEU A 955 -12.41 32.35 21.95
N ARG A 956 -11.21 31.85 21.65
CA ARG A 956 -10.14 31.72 22.65
C ARG A 956 -9.73 33.07 23.24
N LYS A 957 -9.59 34.11 22.41
CA LYS A 957 -9.26 35.48 22.87
C LYS A 957 -10.37 36.16 23.66
N VAL A 958 -11.62 35.74 23.48
CA VAL A 958 -12.76 36.25 24.27
C VAL A 958 -12.88 35.52 25.61
N SER A 959 -12.38 34.28 25.69
CA SER A 959 -12.47 33.42 26.88
C SER A 959 -11.25 33.53 27.82
N ALA A 960 -10.11 34.02 27.30
CA ALA A 960 -8.89 34.34 28.05
C ALA A 960 -8.86 35.81 28.45
#